data_AF-A0A918PNX4-F1
#
_entry.id   AF-A0A918PNX4-F1
#
_cell.length_a   1.000
_cell.length_b   1.000
_cell.length_c   1.000
_cell.angle_alpha   90.00
_cell.angle_beta   90.00
_cell.angle_gamma   90.00
#
_symmetry.space_group_name_H-M   'P 1'
#
loop_
_entity.id
_entity.type
_entity.pdbx_description
1 polymer ?
#
loop_
_entity_poly.entity_id
_entity_poly.type
_entity_poly.pdbx_seq_one_letter_code
_entity_poly.pdbx_strand_id
1 'polypeptide(L)'
;MQPADPSLTKALQDGERSADHRVRLGGRELGPQVSSWSLDQSYATDLPDAMRAFSGSSSAQLELTLGGRGGVSGPALYGPWAPRATGDVIRPRQSVTMDWGLAGSALPQFRGTVRSRSAQSGGEAVSLTALDGAERLRMPARLPRPSGGIDADAPYGPSLANNWTASPTWCVDHLLRNAGIHTCPPPRPTSILYASLHGGAAANIGYLTALSGDWTKWTKTNAPWEAAVQGPASGLASAEYIPSVRPVNRLGDGLWAEAWFDNTGSAGGTRQLDLTLSWTPANLTPHYTTVRVDFTKGELQAFSGKDKVPTGNGSIVWTVPALTTQSGRWHIGFWLKFSSAGVPTFEARVRYPDGNGIHCTPGTVAGAVAASHLGNVILRLGNLRVEGLQVSSLTTVPSTPADILQEGRWTKTAALDPPDTGLRVIPAVSGTAWEAITAIARATLSTAEFDGNGIFRWRNRSRWANAPTTSHLTVTSARELASLTVTEEIDACRNYCSVTWDNWENVSVNKIAKSKISTARLSIPAGTTGTLVFGRGDDEYDCWPPETYVDALPGCISFRNADSDTAANVHGAVEVGTVISDGAVTVTMRNRSSSTVWLRGGARSMDMLAPTVSGDGGPGKHWYSAWNTISQGHYGVQLYEHDPEGWVQDSRAAREIAEALRAAGVYPVPLLQDVEILADPRIQLGDVVRVKDTTGAVLDSLAWVVGIKTEAEGQAVKQTLTLRGATYNGVPTDTGLTPDPPVSGSVA
;
A
#
# COMPACT_ATOMS: atom_id res chain seq x y z
N MET A 1 -17.89 -14.79 -5.00
CA MET A 1 -18.05 -15.64 -6.19
C MET A 1 -18.05 -14.79 -7.43
N GLN A 2 -17.32 -15.19 -8.46
CA GLN A 2 -17.18 -14.45 -9.71
C GLN A 2 -18.48 -14.52 -10.53
N PRO A 3 -18.97 -13.40 -11.09
CA PRO A 3 -20.13 -13.44 -11.97
C PRO A 3 -19.78 -14.21 -13.25
N ALA A 4 -20.69 -15.10 -13.67
CA ALA A 4 -20.61 -15.85 -14.90
C ALA A 4 -21.66 -15.36 -15.90
N ASP A 5 -21.41 -15.62 -17.19
CA ASP A 5 -22.40 -15.39 -18.21
C ASP A 5 -23.51 -16.48 -18.15
N PRO A 6 -24.65 -16.26 -18.84
CA PRO A 6 -25.75 -17.22 -18.83
C PRO A 6 -25.37 -18.59 -19.40
N SER A 7 -24.41 -18.64 -20.33
CA SER A 7 -24.00 -19.88 -20.99
C SER A 7 -23.23 -20.79 -20.03
N LEU A 8 -22.24 -20.26 -19.31
CA LEU A 8 -21.50 -20.98 -18.27
C LEU A 8 -22.41 -21.39 -17.12
N THR A 9 -23.33 -20.50 -16.72
CA THR A 9 -24.31 -20.81 -15.66
C THR A 9 -25.17 -22.02 -16.05
N LYS A 10 -25.63 -22.08 -17.31
CA LYS A 10 -26.39 -23.21 -17.82
C LYS A 10 -25.54 -24.48 -17.88
N ALA A 11 -24.31 -24.41 -18.38
CA ALA A 11 -23.41 -25.57 -18.45
C ALA A 11 -23.16 -26.20 -17.06
N LEU A 12 -22.97 -25.36 -16.03
CA LEU A 12 -22.83 -25.82 -14.64
C LEU A 12 -24.12 -26.48 -14.09
N GLN A 13 -25.30 -25.98 -14.49
CA GLN A 13 -26.60 -26.57 -14.13
C GLN A 13 -26.86 -27.89 -14.86
N ASP A 14 -26.42 -28.01 -16.11
CA ASP A 14 -26.54 -29.24 -16.89
C ASP A 14 -25.51 -30.30 -16.45
N GLY A 15 -24.52 -29.91 -15.64
CA GLY A 15 -23.48 -30.81 -15.16
C GLY A 15 -22.42 -31.11 -16.21
N GLU A 16 -22.09 -30.13 -17.05
CA GLU A 16 -20.95 -30.22 -17.98
C GLU A 16 -19.65 -30.50 -17.21
N ARG A 17 -18.74 -31.27 -17.83
CA ARG A 17 -17.46 -31.70 -17.24
C ARG A 17 -16.28 -31.51 -18.20
N SER A 18 -16.54 -31.09 -19.43
CA SER A 18 -15.51 -30.79 -20.41
C SER A 18 -14.93 -29.41 -20.17
N ALA A 19 -13.68 -29.35 -19.70
CA ALA A 19 -12.95 -28.10 -19.55
C ALA A 19 -12.72 -27.42 -20.91
N ASP A 20 -13.03 -26.13 -20.94
CA ASP A 20 -12.55 -25.21 -21.97
C ASP A 20 -11.55 -24.26 -21.32
N HIS A 21 -10.37 -24.13 -21.93
CA HIS A 21 -9.31 -23.26 -21.42
C HIS A 21 -8.67 -22.44 -22.52
N ARG A 22 -8.24 -21.23 -22.16
CA ARG A 22 -7.47 -20.34 -23.02
C ARG A 22 -6.21 -19.96 -22.26
N VAL A 23 -5.08 -20.28 -22.85
CA VAL A 23 -3.77 -20.05 -22.24
C VAL A 23 -2.96 -19.19 -23.18
N ARG A 24 -2.57 -18.02 -22.68
CA ARG A 24 -1.72 -17.10 -23.42
C ARG A 24 -0.36 -16.99 -22.76
N LEU A 25 0.68 -17.16 -23.55
CA LEU A 25 2.07 -17.08 -23.11
C LEU A 25 2.82 -16.09 -24.01
N GLY A 26 3.48 -15.10 -23.39
CA GLY A 26 4.15 -14.02 -24.14
C GLY A 26 3.22 -13.26 -25.09
N GLY A 27 1.92 -13.20 -24.74
CA GLY A 27 0.87 -12.59 -25.56
C GLY A 27 0.34 -13.45 -26.72
N ARG A 28 0.80 -14.69 -26.90
CA ARG A 28 0.31 -15.63 -27.93
C ARG A 28 -0.61 -16.69 -27.35
N GLU A 29 -1.67 -17.04 -28.07
CA GLU A 29 -2.59 -18.11 -27.70
C GLU A 29 -1.94 -19.49 -27.92
N LEU A 30 -1.72 -20.24 -26.84
CA LEU A 30 -1.14 -21.58 -26.84
C LEU A 30 -2.08 -22.63 -26.23
N GLY A 31 -3.32 -22.28 -25.85
CA GLY A 31 -4.31 -23.20 -25.27
C GLY A 31 -4.45 -24.55 -25.99
N PRO A 32 -4.51 -24.60 -27.35
CA PRO A 32 -4.58 -25.86 -28.09
C PRO A 32 -3.36 -26.79 -27.98
N GLN A 33 -2.24 -26.30 -27.44
CA GLN A 33 -1.01 -27.07 -27.24
C GLN A 33 -0.82 -27.48 -25.77
N VAL A 34 -1.70 -27.04 -24.86
CA VAL A 34 -1.68 -27.43 -23.46
C VAL A 34 -2.30 -28.83 -23.34
N SER A 35 -1.51 -29.81 -22.91
CA SER A 35 -1.99 -31.18 -22.69
C SER A 35 -2.55 -31.37 -21.29
N SER A 36 -1.98 -30.68 -20.31
CA SER A 36 -2.46 -30.66 -18.92
C SER A 36 -2.09 -29.35 -18.23
N TRP A 37 -2.85 -29.02 -17.19
CA TRP A 37 -2.58 -27.88 -16.32
C TRP A 37 -3.05 -28.15 -14.89
N SER A 38 -2.39 -27.50 -13.92
CA SER A 38 -2.75 -27.49 -12.51
C SER A 38 -2.63 -26.07 -11.97
N LEU A 39 -3.67 -25.61 -11.27
CA LEU A 39 -3.74 -24.31 -10.63
C LEU A 39 -4.03 -24.51 -9.15
N ASP A 40 -3.09 -24.09 -8.30
CA ASP A 40 -3.17 -24.20 -6.85
C ASP A 40 -3.11 -22.81 -6.21
N GLN A 41 -4.04 -22.54 -5.30
CA GLN A 41 -4.08 -21.33 -4.50
C GLN A 41 -4.65 -21.62 -3.09
N SER A 42 -3.92 -21.25 -2.04
CA SER A 42 -4.38 -21.37 -0.65
C SER A 42 -3.81 -20.27 0.25
N TYR A 43 -4.46 -20.01 1.38
CA TYR A 43 -3.94 -19.07 2.39
C TYR A 43 -2.80 -19.72 3.18
N ALA A 44 -1.61 -19.11 3.12
CA ALA A 44 -0.49 -19.43 3.97
C ALA A 44 -0.60 -18.63 5.27
N THR A 45 -0.70 -19.32 6.40
CA THR A 45 -0.86 -18.74 7.73
C THR A 45 0.05 -19.50 8.72
N ASP A 46 0.39 -18.87 9.83
CA ASP A 46 0.96 -19.52 11.02
C ASP A 46 -0.07 -19.75 12.13
N LEU A 47 -1.31 -19.32 11.90
CA LEU A 47 -2.44 -19.72 12.73
C LEU A 47 -2.66 -21.24 12.60
N PRO A 48 -3.26 -21.89 13.62
CA PRO A 48 -3.73 -23.26 13.50
C PRO A 48 -4.61 -23.43 12.26
N ASP A 49 -4.60 -24.60 11.63
CA ASP A 49 -5.31 -24.86 10.37
C ASP A 49 -6.80 -24.47 10.43
N ALA A 50 -7.43 -24.70 11.57
CA ALA A 50 -8.82 -24.32 11.83
C ALA A 50 -9.07 -22.80 11.90
N MET A 51 -8.02 -21.97 11.97
CA MET A 51 -8.06 -20.50 11.99
C MET A 51 -7.51 -19.87 10.69
N ARG A 52 -7.10 -20.68 9.70
CA ARG A 52 -6.45 -20.23 8.46
C ARG A 52 -7.23 -19.22 7.63
N ALA A 53 -8.55 -19.13 7.79
CA ALA A 53 -9.34 -18.10 7.13
C ALA A 53 -8.97 -16.67 7.58
N PHE A 54 -8.54 -16.46 8.83
CA PHE A 54 -8.46 -15.11 9.42
C PHE A 54 -7.20 -14.34 9.10
N SER A 55 -6.17 -14.98 8.53
CA SER A 55 -4.88 -14.34 8.33
C SER A 55 -4.07 -15.09 7.31
N GLY A 56 -3.33 -14.37 6.47
CA GLY A 56 -2.34 -14.98 5.60
C GLY A 56 -2.23 -14.34 4.23
N SER A 57 -1.19 -14.73 3.51
CA SER A 57 -1.05 -14.37 2.10
C SER A 57 -1.33 -15.59 1.22
N SER A 58 -1.80 -15.35 0.01
CA SER A 58 -2.01 -16.39 -0.99
C SER A 58 -1.40 -15.97 -2.31
N SER A 59 -0.51 -16.80 -2.83
CA SER A 59 0.01 -16.70 -4.19
C SER A 59 -0.45 -17.93 -4.97
N ALA A 60 -1.08 -17.73 -6.11
CA ALA A 60 -1.45 -18.82 -6.99
C ALA A 60 -0.23 -19.31 -7.80
N GLN A 61 -0.09 -20.63 -7.92
CA GLN A 61 0.89 -21.28 -8.78
C GLN A 61 0.16 -22.01 -9.92
N LEU A 62 0.61 -21.74 -11.15
CA LEU A 62 0.13 -22.42 -12.35
C LEU A 62 1.23 -23.33 -12.90
N GLU A 63 0.88 -24.58 -13.13
CA GLU A 63 1.72 -25.57 -13.81
C GLU A 63 1.08 -25.94 -15.16
N LEU A 64 1.87 -25.96 -16.22
CA LEU A 64 1.41 -26.27 -17.58
C LEU A 64 2.32 -27.31 -18.21
N THR A 65 1.73 -28.22 -18.99
CA THR A 65 2.46 -29.10 -19.90
C THR A 65 2.09 -28.75 -21.34
N LEU A 66 3.09 -28.36 -22.13
CA LEU A 66 2.93 -27.98 -23.53
C LEU A 66 3.45 -29.07 -24.47
N GLY A 67 2.58 -29.53 -25.36
CA GLY A 67 2.93 -30.43 -26.45
C GLY A 67 3.51 -29.73 -27.68
N GLY A 68 3.92 -30.54 -28.65
CA GLY A 68 4.37 -30.11 -29.96
C GLY A 68 3.25 -29.55 -30.86
N ARG A 69 3.62 -29.10 -32.07
CA ARG A 69 2.66 -28.73 -33.13
C ARG A 69 3.29 -28.93 -34.50
N GLY A 70 2.46 -29.35 -35.47
CA GLY A 70 2.88 -29.47 -36.86
C GLY A 70 4.00 -30.50 -37.06
N GLY A 71 3.98 -31.58 -36.29
CA GLY A 71 5.02 -32.63 -36.30
C GLY A 71 6.32 -32.26 -35.60
N VAL A 72 6.42 -31.05 -35.01
CA VAL A 72 7.58 -30.63 -34.22
C VAL A 72 7.28 -30.82 -32.74
N SER A 73 8.18 -31.47 -32.00
CA SER A 73 8.01 -31.76 -30.58
C SER A 73 8.01 -30.49 -29.72
N GLY A 74 7.40 -30.56 -28.54
CA GLY A 74 7.40 -29.47 -27.56
C GLY A 74 8.83 -28.97 -27.26
N PRO A 75 9.78 -29.84 -26.89
CA PRO A 75 11.17 -29.43 -26.63
C PRO A 75 11.82 -28.62 -27.76
N ALA A 76 11.58 -28.98 -29.01
CA ALA A 76 12.15 -28.28 -30.17
C ALA A 76 11.50 -26.90 -30.41
N LEU A 77 10.24 -26.71 -30.04
CA LEU A 77 9.55 -25.42 -30.15
C LEU A 77 9.79 -24.51 -28.95
N TYR A 78 9.86 -25.08 -27.76
CA TYR A 78 9.59 -24.38 -26.51
C TYR A 78 10.67 -24.55 -25.44
N GLY A 79 11.55 -25.54 -25.62
CA GLY A 79 12.63 -25.84 -24.68
C GLY A 79 13.63 -24.68 -24.50
N PRO A 80 14.51 -24.76 -23.49
CA PRO A 80 15.54 -23.76 -23.23
C PRO A 80 16.41 -23.38 -24.44
N TRP A 81 16.65 -24.35 -25.32
CA TRP A 81 17.48 -24.23 -26.52
C TRP A 81 16.67 -24.10 -27.83
N ALA A 82 15.35 -24.00 -27.75
CA ALA A 82 14.51 -23.81 -28.93
C ALA A 82 14.79 -22.45 -29.60
N PRO A 83 14.51 -22.29 -30.91
CA PRO A 83 14.66 -21.03 -31.60
C PRO A 83 13.93 -19.89 -30.88
N ARG A 84 14.56 -18.71 -30.81
CA ARG A 84 14.01 -17.55 -30.07
C ARG A 84 12.59 -17.18 -30.49
N ALA A 85 12.27 -17.32 -31.78
CA ALA A 85 10.94 -17.01 -32.33
C ALA A 85 9.78 -17.81 -31.70
N THR A 86 10.05 -19.00 -31.19
CA THR A 86 9.07 -19.89 -30.54
C THR A 86 9.37 -20.04 -29.06
N GLY A 87 10.64 -20.22 -28.67
CA GLY A 87 11.04 -20.42 -27.29
C GLY A 87 10.84 -19.18 -26.40
N ASP A 88 10.99 -17.96 -26.93
CA ASP A 88 10.90 -16.76 -26.08
C ASP A 88 9.47 -16.42 -25.64
N VAL A 89 8.44 -17.10 -26.16
CA VAL A 89 7.05 -16.89 -25.71
C VAL A 89 6.78 -17.50 -24.33
N ILE A 90 7.62 -18.47 -23.92
CA ILE A 90 7.53 -19.14 -22.61
C ILE A 90 8.82 -19.04 -21.80
N ARG A 91 9.74 -18.13 -22.15
CA ARG A 91 10.95 -17.93 -21.34
C ARG A 91 10.59 -17.41 -19.95
N PRO A 92 11.42 -17.65 -18.93
CA PRO A 92 11.22 -17.03 -17.62
C PRO A 92 11.00 -15.51 -17.72
N ARG A 93 10.09 -15.00 -16.88
CA ARG A 93 9.55 -13.63 -16.85
C ARG A 93 8.60 -13.24 -17.98
N GLN A 94 8.24 -14.16 -18.89
CA GLN A 94 7.14 -13.88 -19.82
C GLN A 94 5.80 -13.88 -19.11
N SER A 95 4.89 -13.04 -19.60
CA SER A 95 3.51 -13.01 -19.12
C SER A 95 2.80 -14.31 -19.44
N VAL A 96 2.00 -14.79 -18.50
CA VAL A 96 1.03 -15.85 -18.73
C VAL A 96 -0.35 -15.41 -18.25
N THR A 97 -1.38 -15.74 -19.02
CA THR A 97 -2.77 -15.67 -18.56
C THR A 97 -3.45 -16.99 -18.84
N MET A 98 -4.30 -17.41 -17.94
CA MET A 98 -5.15 -18.57 -18.12
C MET A 98 -6.58 -18.21 -17.74
N ASP A 99 -7.48 -18.50 -18.67
CA ASP A 99 -8.90 -18.51 -18.46
C ASP A 99 -9.36 -19.97 -18.54
N TRP A 100 -10.29 -20.39 -17.68
CA TRP A 100 -10.94 -21.68 -17.83
C TRP A 100 -12.44 -21.60 -17.53
N GLY A 101 -13.18 -22.56 -18.07
CA GLY A 101 -14.59 -22.75 -17.81
C GLY A 101 -15.12 -23.95 -18.56
N LEU A 102 -16.37 -23.87 -19.04
CA LEU A 102 -17.12 -24.97 -19.60
C LEU A 102 -17.91 -24.50 -20.82
N ALA A 103 -18.16 -25.41 -21.77
CA ALA A 103 -19.03 -25.20 -22.92
C ALA A 103 -18.72 -23.94 -23.76
N GLY A 104 -17.43 -23.61 -23.96
CA GLY A 104 -17.00 -22.46 -24.77
C GLY A 104 -16.93 -21.11 -24.03
N SER A 105 -17.34 -21.09 -22.75
CA SER A 105 -17.30 -19.91 -21.88
C SER A 105 -16.25 -20.11 -20.79
N ALA A 106 -15.41 -19.09 -20.58
CA ALA A 106 -14.28 -19.15 -19.66
C ALA A 106 -14.18 -17.85 -18.85
N LEU A 107 -13.76 -17.99 -17.59
CA LEU A 107 -13.48 -16.88 -16.69
C LEU A 107 -11.96 -16.72 -16.52
N PRO A 108 -11.46 -15.49 -16.30
CA PRO A 108 -10.07 -15.28 -15.91
C PRO A 108 -9.76 -15.90 -14.55
N GLN A 109 -8.70 -16.71 -14.50
CA GLN A 109 -8.37 -17.54 -13.34
C GLN A 109 -6.92 -17.37 -12.90
N PHE A 110 -6.05 -17.01 -13.83
CA PHE A 110 -4.65 -16.74 -13.52
C PHE A 110 -4.07 -15.63 -14.39
N ARG A 111 -3.31 -14.74 -13.76
CA ARG A 111 -2.46 -13.77 -14.44
C ARG A 111 -1.14 -13.65 -13.69
N GLY A 112 -0.04 -13.95 -14.37
CA GLY A 112 1.25 -14.05 -13.73
C GLY A 112 2.42 -14.02 -14.70
N THR A 113 3.55 -14.55 -14.23
CA THR A 113 4.76 -14.68 -15.05
C THR A 113 5.38 -16.06 -14.92
N VAL A 114 5.93 -16.55 -16.03
CA VAL A 114 6.63 -17.84 -16.09
C VAL A 114 7.88 -17.77 -15.21
N ARG A 115 8.04 -18.74 -14.30
CA ARG A 115 9.21 -18.87 -13.42
C ARG A 115 10.23 -19.83 -13.98
N SER A 116 9.76 -21.00 -14.41
CA SER A 116 10.62 -22.05 -14.92
C SER A 116 10.02 -22.70 -16.15
N ARG A 117 10.91 -23.26 -16.98
CA ARG A 117 10.56 -24.18 -18.06
C ARG A 117 11.54 -25.33 -18.05
N SER A 118 11.07 -26.54 -18.29
CA SER A 118 11.90 -27.74 -18.37
C SER A 118 11.48 -28.58 -19.57
N ALA A 119 12.47 -29.12 -20.27
CA ALA A 119 12.26 -29.97 -21.44
C ALA A 119 13.19 -31.17 -21.33
N GLN A 120 12.65 -32.37 -21.51
CA GLN A 120 13.45 -33.60 -21.52
C GLN A 120 13.71 -34.01 -22.97
N SER A 121 14.96 -34.41 -23.28
CA SER A 121 15.39 -34.71 -24.66
C SER A 121 14.65 -35.89 -25.30
N GLY A 122 14.09 -36.81 -24.51
CA GLY A 122 13.28 -37.93 -24.97
C GLY A 122 11.78 -37.73 -24.79
N GLY A 123 11.36 -36.59 -24.26
CA GLY A 123 9.94 -36.27 -24.05
C GLY A 123 9.34 -35.54 -25.24
N GLU A 124 8.01 -35.59 -25.36
CA GLU A 124 7.28 -34.85 -26.39
C GLU A 124 6.79 -33.47 -25.92
N ALA A 125 6.91 -33.20 -24.61
CA ALA A 125 6.35 -32.02 -23.96
C ALA A 125 7.37 -31.18 -23.19
N VAL A 126 6.98 -29.94 -22.90
CA VAL A 126 7.70 -28.98 -22.05
C VAL A 126 6.84 -28.64 -20.85
N SER A 127 7.39 -28.79 -19.65
CA SER A 127 6.72 -28.38 -18.41
C SER A 127 7.09 -26.95 -18.06
N LEU A 128 6.12 -26.20 -17.54
CA LEU A 128 6.25 -24.81 -17.15
C LEU A 128 5.67 -24.62 -15.77
N THR A 129 6.30 -23.76 -14.98
CA THR A 129 5.69 -23.22 -13.76
C THR A 129 5.62 -21.71 -13.85
N ALA A 130 4.53 -21.14 -13.35
CA ALA A 130 4.29 -19.71 -13.27
C ALA A 130 3.71 -19.34 -11.91
N LEU A 131 3.99 -18.11 -11.49
CA LEU A 131 3.45 -17.52 -10.27
C LEU A 131 2.69 -16.25 -10.64
N ASP A 132 1.64 -15.96 -9.89
CA ASP A 132 0.78 -14.79 -10.09
C ASP A 132 1.52 -13.45 -9.87
N GLY A 133 0.77 -12.39 -9.61
CA GLY A 133 1.33 -11.06 -9.34
C GLY A 133 2.37 -11.01 -8.21
N ALA A 134 2.42 -12.00 -7.32
CA ALA A 134 3.41 -12.08 -6.24
C ALA A 134 4.85 -12.14 -6.78
N GLU A 135 5.06 -12.65 -8.00
CA GLU A 135 6.39 -12.66 -8.63
C GLU A 135 6.94 -11.24 -8.87
N ARG A 136 6.07 -10.23 -9.07
CA ARG A 136 6.47 -8.82 -9.20
C ARG A 136 6.95 -8.24 -7.86
N LEU A 137 6.56 -8.84 -6.74
CA LEU A 137 6.86 -8.39 -5.38
C LEU A 137 8.12 -9.04 -4.80
N ARG A 138 8.95 -9.69 -5.63
CA ARG A 138 10.28 -10.19 -5.23
C ARG A 138 11.35 -9.11 -5.09
N MET A 139 11.04 -7.86 -5.40
CA MET A 139 11.94 -6.74 -5.14
C MET A 139 12.17 -6.56 -3.63
N PRO A 140 13.32 -6.01 -3.20
CA PRO A 140 13.58 -5.76 -1.79
C PRO A 140 12.47 -4.91 -1.15
N ALA A 141 12.01 -5.32 0.03
CA ALA A 141 11.08 -4.54 0.83
C ALA A 141 11.76 -3.25 1.29
N ARG A 142 11.14 -2.11 0.97
CA ARG A 142 11.60 -0.79 1.42
C ARG A 142 10.37 0.02 1.81
N LEU A 143 10.39 0.52 3.04
CA LEU A 143 9.39 1.42 3.57
C LEU A 143 10.11 2.68 4.06
N PRO A 144 9.56 3.87 3.81
CA PRO A 144 10.07 5.07 4.46
C PRO A 144 9.78 4.99 5.96
N ARG A 145 10.67 5.59 6.74
CA ARG A 145 10.61 5.62 8.20
C ARG A 145 10.73 7.08 8.65
N PRO A 146 9.68 7.90 8.45
CA PRO A 146 9.69 9.27 8.92
C PRO A 146 9.61 9.31 10.46
N SER A 147 10.41 10.16 11.09
CA SER A 147 10.38 10.38 12.54
C SER A 147 9.26 11.32 13.00
N GLY A 148 8.53 11.97 12.08
CA GLY A 148 7.53 12.99 12.40
C GLY A 148 6.41 12.52 13.33
N GLY A 149 6.16 11.20 13.41
CA GLY A 149 5.20 10.64 14.36
C GLY A 149 5.64 10.73 15.83
N ILE A 150 6.94 10.73 16.11
CA ILE A 150 7.53 10.72 17.47
C ILE A 150 8.37 11.98 17.75
N ASP A 151 8.19 13.01 16.93
CA ASP A 151 8.89 14.28 17.10
C ASP A 151 8.26 15.12 18.21
N ALA A 152 9.02 15.42 19.27
CA ALA A 152 8.56 16.19 20.41
C ALA A 152 8.49 17.71 20.13
N ASP A 153 9.27 18.21 19.16
CA ASP A 153 9.20 19.61 18.70
C ASP A 153 7.97 19.84 17.81
N ALA A 154 7.37 18.75 17.34
CA ALA A 154 6.11 18.79 16.63
C ALA A 154 4.96 18.76 17.68
N PRO A 155 3.95 19.64 17.57
CA PRO A 155 3.05 20.03 18.67
C PRO A 155 2.01 18.95 19.08
N TYR A 156 2.42 17.73 19.40
CA TYR A 156 1.50 16.63 19.70
C TYR A 156 1.44 16.28 21.17
N GLY A 157 0.20 16.21 21.68
CA GLY A 157 -0.09 15.46 22.88
C GLY A 157 0.27 13.98 22.69
N PRO A 158 0.48 13.23 23.79
CA PRO A 158 1.12 11.91 23.79
C PRO A 158 0.34 10.78 23.08
N SER A 159 -0.85 11.04 22.53
CA SER A 159 -1.79 9.97 22.17
C SER A 159 -1.87 9.66 20.67
N LEU A 160 -1.74 8.38 20.36
CA LEU A 160 -2.06 7.75 19.07
C LEU A 160 -3.54 7.91 18.64
N ALA A 161 -4.41 8.35 19.56
CA ALA A 161 -5.85 8.48 19.32
C ALA A 161 -6.20 9.40 18.13
N ASN A 162 -5.31 10.29 17.72
CA ASN A 162 -5.60 11.30 16.68
C ASN A 162 -4.59 11.34 15.52
N ASN A 163 -3.41 10.73 15.62
CA ASN A 163 -2.31 10.99 14.68
C ASN A 163 -1.73 9.68 14.11
N TRP A 164 -2.20 9.29 12.93
CA TRP A 164 -1.65 8.14 12.19
C TRP A 164 -0.64 8.62 11.16
N THR A 165 0.65 8.40 11.42
CA THR A 165 1.71 8.57 10.42
C THR A 165 1.45 7.67 9.22
N ALA A 166 1.10 6.41 9.51
CA ALA A 166 0.76 5.41 8.51
C ALA A 166 -0.24 4.40 9.09
N SER A 167 -0.54 3.38 8.30
CA SER A 167 -1.20 2.15 8.72
C SER A 167 -0.51 0.96 8.04
N PRO A 168 -0.79 -0.28 8.49
CA PRO A 168 -0.40 -1.48 7.76
C PRO A 168 -0.89 -1.46 6.29
N THR A 169 -2.11 -1.00 6.05
CA THR A 169 -2.68 -0.81 4.70
C THR A 169 -1.83 0.14 3.85
N TRP A 170 -1.39 1.27 4.41
CA TRP A 170 -0.51 2.21 3.69
C TRP A 170 0.84 1.59 3.35
N CYS A 171 1.41 0.79 4.26
CA CYS A 171 2.69 0.12 4.03
C CYS A 171 2.58 -0.89 2.88
N VAL A 172 1.49 -1.66 2.85
CA VAL A 172 1.16 -2.57 1.74
C VAL A 172 1.00 -1.79 0.43
N ASP A 173 0.23 -0.69 0.43
CA ASP A 173 0.06 0.18 -0.73
C ASP A 173 1.41 0.70 -1.27
N HIS A 174 2.30 1.14 -0.38
CA HIS A 174 3.63 1.62 -0.75
C HIS A 174 4.46 0.51 -1.44
N LEU A 175 4.50 -0.69 -0.87
CA LEU A 175 5.22 -1.84 -1.43
C LEU A 175 4.68 -2.25 -2.80
N LEU A 176 3.35 -2.26 -2.96
CA LEU A 176 2.70 -2.54 -4.25
C LEU A 176 3.08 -1.52 -5.32
N ARG A 177 3.07 -0.23 -4.98
CA ARG A 177 3.40 0.86 -5.91
C ARG A 177 4.84 0.77 -6.41
N ASN A 178 5.77 0.40 -5.53
CA ASN A 178 7.16 0.18 -5.91
C ASN A 178 7.29 -0.95 -6.95
N ALA A 179 6.39 -1.93 -6.94
CA ALA A 179 6.30 -3.00 -7.94
C ALA A 179 5.47 -2.62 -9.20
N GLY A 180 4.98 -1.38 -9.30
CA GLY A 180 4.12 -0.92 -10.39
C GLY A 180 2.68 -1.45 -10.31
N ILE A 181 2.20 -1.76 -9.10
CA ILE A 181 0.82 -2.14 -8.81
C ILE A 181 0.19 -0.94 -8.10
N HIS A 182 -0.80 -0.30 -8.72
CA HIS A 182 -1.26 1.02 -8.28
C HIS A 182 -2.71 0.99 -7.78
N THR A 183 -2.99 1.68 -6.68
CA THR A 183 -4.34 1.94 -6.16
C THR A 183 -4.86 3.34 -6.55
N CYS A 184 -3.97 4.29 -6.79
CA CYS A 184 -4.25 5.64 -7.31
C CYS A 184 -3.13 6.10 -8.29
N PRO A 185 -3.25 7.27 -8.97
CA PRO A 185 -2.27 7.72 -9.95
C PRO A 185 -0.83 7.67 -9.41
N PRO A 186 0.13 7.09 -10.15
CA PRO A 186 1.53 7.03 -9.70
C PRO A 186 2.16 8.42 -9.62
N PRO A 187 3.27 8.57 -8.88
CA PRO A 187 4.02 9.81 -8.89
C PRO A 187 4.50 10.14 -10.31
N ARG A 188 4.42 11.42 -10.70
CA ARG A 188 5.07 11.91 -11.92
C ARG A 188 6.58 11.66 -11.84
N PRO A 189 7.27 11.42 -12.97
CA PRO A 189 8.72 11.15 -12.98
C PRO A 189 9.58 12.23 -12.31
N THR A 190 9.11 13.49 -12.28
CA THR A 190 9.81 14.63 -11.65
C THR A 190 9.20 15.04 -10.31
N SER A 191 8.45 14.14 -9.68
CA SER A 191 7.85 14.36 -8.37
C SER A 191 8.94 14.51 -7.31
N ILE A 192 8.88 15.61 -6.57
CA ILE A 192 9.76 15.88 -5.41
C ILE A 192 9.06 15.54 -4.09
N LEU A 193 7.73 15.50 -4.11
CA LEU A 193 6.88 15.09 -3.00
C LEU A 193 5.70 14.31 -3.56
N TYR A 194 5.41 13.16 -2.99
CA TYR A 194 4.20 12.40 -3.28
C TYR A 194 3.72 11.72 -2.00
N ALA A 195 2.47 11.96 -1.63
CA ALA A 195 1.77 11.24 -0.58
C ALA A 195 0.48 10.68 -1.17
N SER A 196 0.36 9.34 -1.18
CA SER A 196 -0.86 8.69 -1.67
C SER A 196 -2.09 9.13 -0.87
N LEU A 197 -1.91 9.46 0.42
CA LEU A 197 -2.97 9.70 1.39
C LEU A 197 -3.98 8.56 1.37
N HIS A 198 -3.44 7.33 1.32
CA HIS A 198 -4.21 6.10 1.34
C HIS A 198 -3.88 5.33 2.63
N GLY A 199 -4.61 5.63 3.69
CA GLY A 199 -4.43 5.04 5.01
C GLY A 199 -3.22 5.51 5.80
N GLY A 200 -2.53 6.54 5.34
CA GLY A 200 -1.40 7.12 6.04
C GLY A 200 -1.09 8.51 5.53
N ALA A 201 -0.57 9.35 6.41
CA ALA A 201 -0.08 10.67 6.06
C ALA A 201 1.37 10.66 5.54
N ALA A 202 2.12 9.58 5.78
CA ALA A 202 3.48 9.42 5.29
C ALA A 202 3.58 9.60 3.77
N ALA A 203 4.65 10.24 3.33
CA ALA A 203 4.94 10.43 1.91
C ALA A 203 5.65 9.21 1.34
N ASN A 204 5.30 8.80 0.11
CA ASN A 204 6.07 7.80 -0.64
C ASN A 204 7.35 8.42 -1.21
N ILE A 205 7.32 9.72 -1.53
CA ILE A 205 8.48 10.51 -1.95
C ILE A 205 8.49 11.78 -1.10
N GLY A 206 9.61 12.08 -0.46
CA GLY A 206 9.71 13.15 0.55
C GLY A 206 9.58 12.60 1.95
N TYR A 207 9.42 13.49 2.93
CA TYR A 207 9.55 13.17 4.34
C TYR A 207 8.45 13.85 5.15
N LEU A 208 7.69 13.09 5.94
CA LEU A 208 6.69 13.65 6.85
C LEU A 208 7.38 14.17 8.12
N THR A 209 7.27 15.47 8.39
CA THR A 209 7.83 16.08 9.59
C THR A 209 6.80 16.26 10.69
N ALA A 210 5.56 16.56 10.34
CA ALA A 210 4.56 16.99 11.29
C ALA A 210 3.13 16.67 10.81
N LEU A 211 2.24 16.35 11.74
CA LEU A 211 0.79 16.29 11.57
C LEU A 211 0.07 17.38 12.39
N SER A 212 -1.24 17.43 12.40
CA SER A 212 -2.07 18.09 13.42
C SER A 212 -3.54 17.84 13.07
N GLY A 213 -4.41 17.90 14.08
CA GLY A 213 -5.81 17.52 13.93
C GLY A 213 -6.04 16.02 14.05
N ASP A 214 -7.04 15.50 13.35
CA ASP A 214 -7.45 14.09 13.38
C ASP A 214 -7.10 13.42 12.04
N TRP A 215 -6.19 12.46 12.09
CA TRP A 215 -5.68 11.65 10.97
C TRP A 215 -6.10 10.17 11.08
N THR A 216 -7.12 9.87 11.89
CA THR A 216 -7.61 8.49 12.08
C THR A 216 -8.77 8.11 11.16
N LYS A 217 -9.31 9.08 10.43
CA LYS A 217 -10.52 8.89 9.62
C LYS A 217 -10.18 8.65 8.16
N TRP A 218 -10.45 7.43 7.72
CA TRP A 218 -10.24 6.96 6.36
C TRP A 218 -11.50 6.30 5.83
N THR A 219 -11.84 6.56 4.57
CA THR A 219 -13.08 6.00 3.99
C THR A 219 -12.91 5.68 2.52
N LYS A 220 -13.54 4.59 2.08
CA LYS A 220 -13.69 4.25 0.65
C LYS A 220 -14.90 4.93 0.03
N THR A 221 -15.87 5.35 0.85
CA THR A 221 -17.08 6.00 0.37
C THR A 221 -16.73 7.37 -0.22
N ASN A 222 -16.97 7.50 -1.53
CA ASN A 222 -16.57 8.65 -2.35
C ASN A 222 -15.10 9.05 -2.13
N ALA A 223 -14.22 8.06 -1.99
CA ALA A 223 -12.79 8.28 -2.18
C ALA A 223 -12.53 8.54 -3.69
N PRO A 224 -11.65 9.47 -4.06
CA PRO A 224 -11.31 9.69 -5.47
C PRO A 224 -10.88 8.43 -6.23
N TRP A 225 -10.20 7.49 -5.55
CA TRP A 225 -9.59 6.29 -6.12
C TRP A 225 -9.75 5.04 -5.25
N GLU A 226 -9.21 4.98 -4.03
CA GLU A 226 -9.19 3.76 -3.21
C GLU A 226 -9.73 3.98 -1.80
N ALA A 227 -9.02 4.74 -0.95
CA ALA A 227 -9.50 5.15 0.36
C ALA A 227 -8.84 6.47 0.76
N ALA A 228 -9.68 7.47 1.03
CA ALA A 228 -9.24 8.84 1.23
C ALA A 228 -9.16 9.21 2.71
N VAL A 229 -8.21 10.09 3.06
CA VAL A 229 -8.25 10.78 4.36
C VAL A 229 -9.47 11.68 4.40
N GLN A 230 -10.26 11.60 5.48
CA GLN A 230 -11.38 12.49 5.70
C GLN A 230 -11.00 13.59 6.69
N GLY A 231 -11.07 14.84 6.23
CA GLY A 231 -10.86 15.99 7.10
C GLY A 231 -11.92 16.16 8.18
N PRO A 232 -11.56 16.80 9.31
CA PRO A 232 -12.49 17.02 10.40
C PRO A 232 -13.64 17.93 9.95
N ALA A 233 -14.82 17.73 10.54
CA ALA A 233 -15.99 18.55 10.24
C ALA A 233 -15.80 20.01 10.69
N SER A 234 -15.04 20.26 11.76
CA SER A 234 -14.66 21.58 12.24
C SER A 234 -13.14 21.72 12.33
N GLY A 235 -12.63 22.90 11.96
CA GLY A 235 -11.19 23.16 11.90
C GLY A 235 -10.52 22.50 10.68
N LEU A 236 -9.19 22.41 10.74
CA LEU A 236 -8.35 21.82 9.70
C LEU A 236 -7.40 20.79 10.31
N ALA A 237 -7.28 19.64 9.68
CA ALA A 237 -6.13 18.76 9.90
C ALA A 237 -4.97 19.23 9.01
N SER A 238 -3.73 19.13 9.48
CA SER A 238 -2.53 19.55 8.75
C SER A 238 -1.52 18.40 8.64
N ALA A 239 -0.84 18.29 7.50
CA ALA A 239 0.37 17.49 7.35
C ALA A 239 1.46 18.34 6.72
N GLU A 240 2.65 18.29 7.29
CA GLU A 240 3.84 19.03 6.86
C GLU A 240 4.90 18.06 6.38
N TYR A 241 5.46 18.37 5.21
CA TYR A 241 6.40 17.54 4.51
C TYR A 241 7.65 18.32 4.12
N ILE A 242 8.79 17.66 4.14
CA ILE A 242 10.00 18.10 3.45
C ILE A 242 10.06 17.35 2.11
N PRO A 243 10.21 18.03 0.96
CA PRO A 243 10.36 17.35 -0.33
C PRO A 243 11.72 16.62 -0.41
N SER A 244 11.78 15.53 -1.17
CA SER A 244 13.00 14.73 -1.40
C SER A 244 14.13 15.51 -2.10
N VAL A 245 13.75 16.57 -2.81
CA VAL A 245 14.62 17.59 -3.38
C VAL A 245 14.04 18.93 -2.97
N ARG A 246 14.90 19.91 -2.63
CA ARG A 246 14.53 21.29 -2.31
C ARG A 246 14.76 22.19 -3.53
N PRO A 247 13.76 22.41 -4.41
CA PRO A 247 13.85 23.38 -5.49
C PRO A 247 14.18 24.78 -4.99
N VAL A 248 14.83 25.57 -5.82
CA VAL A 248 15.07 26.99 -5.56
C VAL A 248 14.05 27.86 -6.29
N ASN A 249 13.80 29.07 -5.79
CA ASN A 249 12.82 29.99 -6.38
C ASN A 249 13.40 30.93 -7.46
N ARG A 250 14.50 30.52 -8.10
CA ARG A 250 15.17 31.25 -9.21
C ARG A 250 15.37 30.37 -10.44
N LEU A 251 14.47 29.40 -10.61
CA LEU A 251 14.47 28.46 -11.73
C LEU A 251 13.61 28.98 -12.89
N GLY A 252 13.94 28.56 -14.11
CA GLY A 252 13.03 28.70 -15.26
C GLY A 252 11.87 27.68 -15.24
N ASP A 253 12.08 26.56 -14.53
CA ASP A 253 11.08 25.49 -14.36
C ASP A 253 10.02 25.89 -13.32
N GLY A 254 8.81 25.34 -13.44
CA GLY A 254 7.73 25.58 -12.49
C GLY A 254 7.46 24.38 -11.58
N LEU A 255 6.76 24.63 -10.48
CA LEU A 255 6.26 23.59 -9.59
C LEU A 255 4.78 23.34 -9.87
N TRP A 256 4.46 22.10 -10.22
CA TRP A 256 3.10 21.59 -10.35
C TRP A 256 2.71 20.90 -9.06
N ALA A 257 1.79 21.49 -8.32
CA ALA A 257 1.27 20.96 -7.07
C ALA A 257 -0.19 20.56 -7.28
N GLU A 258 -0.55 19.31 -7.01
CA GLU A 258 -1.87 18.76 -7.31
C GLU A 258 -2.37 17.79 -6.24
N ALA A 259 -3.69 17.65 -6.18
CA ALA A 259 -4.38 16.66 -5.35
C ALA A 259 -5.74 16.29 -5.96
N TRP A 260 -6.21 15.10 -5.64
CA TRP A 260 -7.58 14.66 -5.90
C TRP A 260 -8.36 14.71 -4.62
N PHE A 261 -9.61 15.15 -4.70
CA PHE A 261 -10.47 15.16 -3.53
C PHE A 261 -11.94 15.04 -3.90
N ASP A 262 -12.75 14.71 -2.91
CA ASP A 262 -14.20 14.63 -3.03
C ASP A 262 -14.84 15.53 -1.97
N ASN A 263 -15.83 16.31 -2.40
CA ASN A 263 -16.49 17.32 -1.58
C ASN A 263 -17.83 16.86 -0.99
N THR A 264 -18.24 15.60 -1.15
CA THR A 264 -19.51 15.03 -0.65
C THR A 264 -19.51 14.69 0.85
N GLY A 265 -18.61 15.32 1.63
CA GLY A 265 -18.58 15.22 3.08
C GLY A 265 -19.85 15.77 3.75
N SER A 266 -19.85 15.80 5.08
CA SER A 266 -20.94 16.38 5.89
C SER A 266 -21.31 17.78 5.40
N ALA A 267 -22.61 18.11 5.30
CA ALA A 267 -23.06 19.38 4.71
C ALA A 267 -22.70 20.65 5.53
N GLY A 268 -22.16 20.51 6.74
CA GLY A 268 -21.74 21.62 7.62
C GLY A 268 -20.23 21.67 7.85
N GLY A 269 -19.71 22.84 8.24
CA GLY A 269 -18.30 23.02 8.64
C GLY A 269 -17.38 23.67 7.59
N THR A 270 -16.08 23.66 7.86
CA THR A 270 -15.06 24.25 6.97
C THR A 270 -14.75 23.27 5.84
N ARG A 271 -15.26 23.53 4.62
CA ARG A 271 -14.98 22.71 3.42
C ARG A 271 -13.86 23.35 2.60
N GLN A 272 -12.63 23.08 3.01
CA GLN A 272 -11.47 23.81 2.51
C GLN A 272 -10.26 22.89 2.34
N LEU A 273 -9.48 23.17 1.28
CA LEU A 273 -8.16 22.60 1.05
C LEU A 273 -7.14 23.75 0.94
N ASP A 274 -6.09 23.73 1.76
CA ASP A 274 -4.92 24.59 1.57
C ASP A 274 -3.70 23.73 1.22
N LEU A 275 -3.00 24.11 0.16
CA LEU A 275 -1.67 23.58 -0.15
C LEU A 275 -0.66 24.72 -0.13
N THR A 276 0.20 24.71 0.88
CA THR A 276 1.18 25.76 1.16
C THR A 276 2.59 25.26 0.85
N LEU A 277 3.36 26.06 0.12
CA LEU A 277 4.78 25.88 -0.08
C LEU A 277 5.52 26.96 0.73
N SER A 278 6.37 26.53 1.66
CA SER A 278 7.16 27.38 2.54
C SER A 278 8.57 27.53 1.97
N TRP A 279 9.00 28.76 1.71
CA TRP A 279 10.28 29.09 1.08
C TRP A 279 11.22 29.67 2.13
N THR A 280 12.36 29.02 2.35
CA THR A 280 13.32 29.40 3.40
C THR A 280 14.48 30.20 2.80
N PRO A 281 14.55 31.53 3.02
CA PRO A 281 15.66 32.37 2.59
C PRO A 281 16.83 32.32 3.59
N ALA A 282 17.89 33.07 3.30
CA ALA A 282 19.12 33.11 4.11
C ALA A 282 18.93 33.49 5.59
N ASN A 283 17.88 34.24 5.95
CA ASN A 283 17.61 34.66 7.32
C ASN A 283 16.67 33.70 8.08
N LEU A 284 16.36 32.54 7.51
CA LEU A 284 15.47 31.49 8.06
C LEU A 284 14.04 31.96 8.39
N THR A 285 13.62 33.14 7.95
CA THR A 285 12.23 33.59 8.09
C THR A 285 11.44 33.15 6.86
N PRO A 286 10.54 32.16 6.96
CA PRO A 286 9.93 31.59 5.77
C PRO A 286 8.98 32.56 5.07
N HIS A 287 8.88 32.42 3.75
CA HIS A 287 7.88 33.06 2.91
C HIS A 287 6.92 31.99 2.40
N TYR A 288 5.62 32.22 2.50
CA TYR A 288 4.61 31.23 2.15
C TYR A 288 3.97 31.57 0.80
N THR A 289 3.80 30.56 -0.04
CA THR A 289 2.91 30.60 -1.21
C THR A 289 1.84 29.54 -1.02
N THR A 290 0.58 29.94 -0.93
CA THR A 290 -0.54 29.01 -0.62
C THR A 290 -1.60 29.07 -1.70
N VAL A 291 -2.09 27.92 -2.14
CA VAL A 291 -3.35 27.83 -2.88
C VAL A 291 -4.43 27.29 -1.95
N ARG A 292 -5.57 27.98 -1.92
CA ARG A 292 -6.76 27.63 -1.14
C ARG A 292 -7.93 27.38 -2.07
N VAL A 293 -8.65 26.30 -1.79
CA VAL A 293 -9.90 25.96 -2.46
C VAL A 293 -10.98 26.00 -1.39
N ASP A 294 -11.95 26.90 -1.54
CA ASP A 294 -13.06 27.10 -0.60
C ASP A 294 -14.39 26.71 -1.27
N PHE A 295 -14.91 25.55 -0.90
CA PHE A 295 -16.18 25.01 -1.41
C PHE A 295 -17.39 25.71 -0.83
N THR A 296 -17.22 26.43 0.27
CA THR A 296 -18.30 27.20 0.89
C THR A 296 -18.49 28.52 0.16
N LYS A 297 -17.39 29.17 -0.26
CA LYS A 297 -17.44 30.45 -0.99
C LYS A 297 -17.51 30.31 -2.51
N GLY A 298 -17.09 29.17 -3.05
CA GLY A 298 -16.96 28.98 -4.49
C GLY A 298 -15.74 29.69 -5.07
N GLU A 299 -14.66 29.76 -4.28
CA GLU A 299 -13.46 30.52 -4.62
C GLU A 299 -12.22 29.62 -4.64
N LEU A 300 -11.38 29.86 -5.63
CA LEU A 300 -9.99 29.44 -5.65
C LEU A 300 -9.12 30.68 -5.38
N GLN A 301 -8.22 30.62 -4.42
CA GLN A 301 -7.39 31.75 -4.01
C GLN A 301 -5.92 31.34 -4.00
N ALA A 302 -5.03 32.22 -4.45
CA ALA A 302 -3.59 32.05 -4.28
C ALA A 302 -3.01 33.21 -3.47
N PHE A 303 -2.21 32.90 -2.47
CA PHE A 303 -1.64 33.84 -1.51
C PHE A 303 -0.11 33.83 -1.59
N SER A 304 0.51 34.98 -1.34
CA SER A 304 1.95 35.06 -1.11
C SER A 304 2.33 36.13 -0.09
N GLY A 305 3.12 35.74 0.92
CA GLY A 305 3.65 36.67 1.93
C GLY A 305 4.35 35.94 3.08
N LYS A 306 4.55 36.65 4.20
CA LYS A 306 5.31 36.13 5.36
C LYS A 306 4.45 35.47 6.42
N ASP A 307 3.13 35.61 6.35
CA ASP A 307 2.23 35.04 7.35
C ASP A 307 1.98 33.56 7.05
N LYS A 308 2.12 32.72 8.07
CA LYS A 308 1.79 31.28 7.99
C LYS A 308 0.30 31.05 7.75
N VAL A 309 -0.55 31.98 8.20
CA VAL A 309 -1.98 31.99 7.93
C VAL A 309 -2.21 32.72 6.60
N PRO A 310 -2.76 32.06 5.56
CA PRO A 310 -2.78 32.62 4.21
C PRO A 310 -3.50 33.96 4.10
N THR A 311 -4.55 34.20 4.88
CA THR A 311 -5.40 35.40 4.80
C THR A 311 -4.72 36.71 5.24
N GLY A 312 -3.55 36.65 5.89
CA GLY A 312 -2.74 37.84 6.19
C GLY A 312 -1.89 38.31 5.00
N ASN A 313 -1.76 37.47 3.97
CA ASN A 313 -0.90 37.72 2.83
C ASN A 313 -1.67 38.36 1.66
N GLY A 314 -0.92 38.96 0.72
CA GLY A 314 -1.47 39.40 -0.56
C GLY A 314 -2.01 38.20 -1.35
N SER A 315 -3.06 38.43 -2.15
CA SER A 315 -3.75 37.34 -2.86
C SER A 315 -4.28 37.70 -4.24
N ILE A 316 -4.59 36.66 -5.00
CA ILE A 316 -5.44 36.69 -6.19
C ILE A 316 -6.58 35.69 -6.00
N VAL A 317 -7.74 35.97 -6.62
CA VAL A 317 -8.97 35.19 -6.46
C VAL A 317 -9.56 34.86 -7.82
N TRP A 318 -9.93 33.61 -8.02
CA TRP A 318 -10.75 33.15 -9.14
C TRP A 318 -12.09 32.62 -8.60
N THR A 319 -13.19 33.16 -9.10
CA THR A 319 -14.53 32.63 -8.80
C THR A 319 -14.79 31.40 -9.65
N VAL A 320 -15.12 30.29 -9.01
CA VAL A 320 -15.44 29.01 -9.65
C VAL A 320 -16.81 28.55 -9.14
N PRO A 321 -17.92 29.00 -9.75
CA PRO A 321 -19.28 28.72 -9.26
C PRO A 321 -19.58 27.23 -9.06
N ALA A 322 -18.97 26.37 -9.89
CA ALA A 322 -19.13 24.92 -9.79
C ALA A 322 -18.74 24.35 -8.41
N LEU A 323 -17.84 25.00 -7.67
CA LEU A 323 -17.41 24.55 -6.35
C LEU A 323 -18.56 24.55 -5.32
N THR A 324 -19.54 25.44 -5.44
CA THR A 324 -20.70 25.47 -4.53
C THR A 324 -21.88 24.64 -5.03
N THR A 325 -21.97 24.39 -6.35
CA THR A 325 -23.14 23.73 -6.96
C THR A 325 -22.92 22.26 -7.32
N GLN A 326 -21.68 21.81 -7.50
CA GLN A 326 -21.37 20.44 -7.90
C GLN A 326 -20.80 19.63 -6.72
N SER A 327 -21.14 18.35 -6.69
CA SER A 327 -20.77 17.39 -5.67
C SER A 327 -20.14 16.16 -6.32
N GLY A 328 -19.02 15.68 -5.80
CA GLY A 328 -18.32 14.49 -6.29
C GLY A 328 -16.81 14.67 -6.29
N ARG A 329 -16.15 13.94 -7.20
CA ARG A 329 -14.69 13.92 -7.35
C ARG A 329 -14.18 15.11 -8.17
N TRP A 330 -13.17 15.76 -7.63
CA TRP A 330 -12.45 16.87 -8.24
C TRP A 330 -10.96 16.56 -8.36
N HIS A 331 -10.31 17.27 -9.28
CA HIS A 331 -8.86 17.40 -9.32
C HIS A 331 -8.51 18.88 -9.39
N ILE A 332 -7.51 19.27 -8.61
CA ILE A 332 -6.92 20.60 -8.67
C ILE A 332 -5.43 20.42 -8.83
N GLY A 333 -4.89 21.09 -9.84
CA GLY A 333 -3.46 21.31 -9.97
C GLY A 333 -3.18 22.79 -10.15
N PHE A 334 -2.15 23.27 -9.48
CA PHE A 334 -1.65 24.61 -9.66
C PHE A 334 -0.17 24.62 -10.00
N TRP A 335 0.16 25.59 -10.82
CA TRP A 335 1.47 25.83 -11.37
C TRP A 335 2.02 27.10 -10.74
N LEU A 336 3.14 26.98 -10.03
CA LEU A 336 3.87 28.09 -9.44
C LEU A 336 5.17 28.31 -10.21
N LYS A 337 5.36 29.54 -10.69
CA LYS A 337 6.64 30.02 -11.24
C LYS A 337 7.08 31.29 -10.53
N PHE A 338 8.39 31.50 -10.50
CA PHE A 338 8.98 32.75 -10.03
C PHE A 338 9.64 33.46 -11.21
N SER A 339 9.50 34.78 -11.27
CA SER A 339 10.35 35.59 -12.14
C SER A 339 11.79 35.58 -11.64
N SER A 340 12.73 36.10 -12.45
CA SER A 340 14.12 36.30 -12.02
C SER A 340 14.24 37.22 -10.79
N ALA A 341 13.30 38.14 -10.62
CA ALA A 341 13.19 39.01 -9.44
C ALA A 341 12.56 38.30 -8.22
N GLY A 342 12.01 37.09 -8.38
CA GLY A 342 11.37 36.32 -7.32
C GLY A 342 9.89 36.60 -7.13
N VAL A 343 9.21 37.19 -8.12
CA VAL A 343 7.77 37.46 -8.03
C VAL A 343 6.99 36.20 -8.41
N PRO A 344 6.10 35.68 -7.54
CA PRO A 344 5.36 34.44 -7.78
C PRO A 344 4.19 34.67 -8.76
N THR A 345 4.08 33.78 -9.74
CA THR A 345 2.96 33.70 -10.68
C THR A 345 2.30 32.34 -10.53
N PHE A 346 0.99 32.35 -10.39
CA PHE A 346 0.15 31.17 -10.22
C PHE A 346 -0.75 30.98 -11.43
N GLU A 347 -0.92 29.73 -11.84
CA GLU A 347 -1.90 29.30 -12.82
C GLU A 347 -2.55 28.02 -12.31
N ALA A 348 -3.88 27.88 -12.45
CA ALA A 348 -4.59 26.71 -11.94
C ALA A 348 -5.37 25.98 -13.02
N ARG A 349 -5.47 24.66 -12.88
CA ARG A 349 -6.34 23.77 -13.64
C ARG A 349 -7.23 23.04 -12.65
N VAL A 350 -8.53 23.13 -12.86
CA VAL A 350 -9.53 22.45 -12.05
C VAL A 350 -10.36 21.54 -12.95
N ARG A 351 -10.54 20.29 -12.55
CA ARG A 351 -11.43 19.33 -13.21
C ARG A 351 -12.61 19.04 -12.30
N TYR A 352 -13.79 19.11 -12.90
CA TYR A 352 -15.08 19.03 -12.24
C TYR A 352 -15.59 17.57 -12.22
N PRO A 353 -16.53 17.23 -11.31
CA PRO A 353 -17.15 15.92 -11.27
C PRO A 353 -17.83 15.48 -12.58
N ASP A 354 -18.37 16.43 -13.35
CA ASP A 354 -19.05 16.18 -14.63
C ASP A 354 -18.09 15.91 -15.82
N GLY A 355 -16.77 15.93 -15.59
CA GLY A 355 -15.76 15.78 -16.64
C GLY A 355 -15.42 17.07 -17.39
N ASN A 356 -16.03 18.20 -17.07
CA ASN A 356 -15.58 19.52 -17.54
C ASN A 356 -14.43 20.04 -16.66
N GLY A 357 -13.96 21.25 -16.94
CA GLY A 357 -12.97 21.91 -16.11
C GLY A 357 -12.75 23.36 -16.51
N ILE A 358 -11.97 24.07 -15.69
CA ILE A 358 -11.57 25.45 -15.95
C ILE A 358 -10.06 25.59 -15.89
N HIS A 359 -9.57 26.46 -16.78
CA HIS A 359 -8.21 26.93 -16.85
C HIS A 359 -8.22 28.35 -16.32
N CYS A 360 -7.74 28.55 -15.09
CA CYS A 360 -7.69 29.87 -14.48
C CYS A 360 -6.59 30.70 -15.16
N THR A 361 -6.90 31.95 -15.51
CA THR A 361 -5.92 32.88 -16.08
C THR A 361 -4.74 33.06 -15.12
N PRO A 362 -3.49 33.04 -15.61
CA PRO A 362 -2.33 33.28 -14.76
C PRO A 362 -2.43 34.61 -14.01
N GLY A 363 -2.08 34.61 -12.72
CA GLY A 363 -2.09 35.80 -11.88
C GLY A 363 -0.83 35.91 -11.04
N THR A 364 -0.43 37.14 -10.74
CA THR A 364 0.77 37.46 -9.99
C THR A 364 0.38 38.11 -8.66
N VAL A 365 1.00 37.68 -7.56
CA VAL A 365 0.86 38.34 -6.26
C VAL A 365 2.06 39.27 -6.07
N ALA A 366 1.81 40.54 -5.74
CA ALA A 366 2.87 41.52 -5.53
C ALA A 366 3.75 41.16 -4.33
N GLY A 367 5.05 41.46 -4.43
CA GLY A 367 6.04 41.16 -3.39
C GLY A 367 7.02 40.07 -3.84
N ALA A 368 8.30 40.43 -3.95
CA ALA A 368 9.35 39.50 -4.33
C ALA A 368 9.70 38.56 -3.17
N VAL A 369 9.72 37.26 -3.44
CA VAL A 369 10.29 36.26 -2.54
C VAL A 369 11.81 36.32 -2.69
N ALA A 370 12.53 36.55 -1.59
CA ALA A 370 14.00 36.53 -1.58
C ALA A 370 14.55 35.19 -2.09
N ALA A 371 15.79 35.18 -2.59
CA ALA A 371 16.42 33.94 -3.07
C ALA A 371 16.41 32.88 -1.96
N SER A 372 15.75 31.76 -2.23
CA SER A 372 15.40 30.75 -1.23
C SER A 372 15.27 29.37 -1.85
N HIS A 373 15.14 28.37 -0.98
CA HIS A 373 14.81 27.00 -1.34
C HIS A 373 13.45 26.61 -0.75
N LEU A 374 12.80 25.59 -1.31
CA LEU A 374 11.57 25.03 -0.76
C LEU A 374 11.91 24.31 0.55
N GLY A 375 11.44 24.90 1.65
CA GLY A 375 11.51 24.38 3.01
C GLY A 375 10.53 23.23 3.18
N ASN A 376 9.24 23.57 3.22
CA ASN A 376 8.18 22.61 3.54
C ASN A 376 7.01 22.71 2.57
N VAL A 377 6.28 21.61 2.44
CA VAL A 377 4.96 21.54 1.81
C VAL A 377 3.95 21.20 2.90
N ILE A 378 2.92 22.03 3.05
CA ILE A 378 1.92 21.89 4.11
C ILE A 378 0.56 21.71 3.45
N LEU A 379 -0.02 20.53 3.66
CA LEU A 379 -1.41 20.22 3.32
C LEU A 379 -2.29 20.56 4.53
N ARG A 380 -3.37 21.31 4.32
CA ARG A 380 -4.45 21.47 5.32
C ARG A 380 -5.78 21.12 4.69
N LEU A 381 -6.57 20.37 5.42
CA LEU A 381 -7.83 19.81 4.93
C LEU A 381 -8.92 19.94 5.98
N GLY A 382 -10.09 20.42 5.57
CA GLY A 382 -11.30 20.52 6.38
C GLY A 382 -12.46 19.92 5.61
N ASN A 383 -13.16 18.97 6.22
CA ASN A 383 -14.39 18.34 5.71
C ASN A 383 -14.38 17.97 4.21
N LEU A 384 -13.23 17.49 3.73
CA LEU A 384 -13.01 16.96 2.37
C LEU A 384 -12.36 15.58 2.47
N ARG A 385 -12.53 14.77 1.43
CA ARG A 385 -11.86 13.48 1.28
C ARG A 385 -10.72 13.63 0.27
N VAL A 386 -9.46 13.40 0.65
CA VAL A 386 -8.29 13.73 -0.21
C VAL A 386 -7.44 12.49 -0.50
N GLU A 387 -6.95 12.36 -1.75
CA GLU A 387 -5.98 11.34 -2.19
C GLU A 387 -4.95 11.93 -3.18
N GLY A 388 -3.77 11.33 -3.22
CA GLY A 388 -2.75 11.58 -4.26
C GLY A 388 -2.18 12.99 -4.26
N LEU A 389 -1.80 13.53 -3.10
CA LEU A 389 -1.05 14.79 -3.04
C LEU A 389 0.30 14.63 -3.74
N GLN A 390 0.62 15.56 -4.64
CA GLN A 390 1.90 15.56 -5.32
C GLN A 390 2.42 16.97 -5.59
N VAL A 391 3.73 17.14 -5.50
CA VAL A 391 4.45 18.31 -6.03
C VAL A 391 5.54 17.84 -6.97
N SER A 392 5.59 18.37 -8.19
CA SER A 392 6.54 17.99 -9.24
C SER A 392 7.18 19.20 -9.89
N SER A 393 8.45 19.09 -10.25
CA SER A 393 9.12 20.10 -11.08
C SER A 393 8.85 19.80 -12.56
N LEU A 394 8.18 20.70 -13.29
CA LEU A 394 7.99 20.53 -14.73
C LEU A 394 8.61 21.73 -15.48
N THR A 395 8.78 21.60 -16.79
CA THR A 395 9.20 22.71 -17.66
C THR A 395 7.99 23.51 -18.15
N THR A 396 6.87 22.82 -18.39
CA THR A 396 5.61 23.37 -18.90
C THR A 396 4.43 22.98 -18.04
N VAL A 397 3.42 23.86 -17.97
CA VAL A 397 2.16 23.56 -17.31
C VAL A 397 1.40 22.47 -18.07
N PRO A 398 0.82 21.45 -17.40
CA PRO A 398 -0.08 20.50 -18.04
C PRO A 398 -1.27 21.20 -18.73
N SER A 399 -1.53 20.86 -19.99
CA SER A 399 -2.52 21.56 -20.83
C SER A 399 -3.67 20.68 -21.31
N THR A 400 -3.47 19.36 -21.47
CA THR A 400 -4.52 18.42 -21.90
C THR A 400 -5.14 17.71 -20.69
N PRO A 401 -6.41 17.27 -20.77
CA PRO A 401 -7.02 16.46 -19.71
C PRO A 401 -6.17 15.22 -19.35
N ALA A 402 -5.60 14.55 -20.36
CA ALA A 402 -4.73 13.39 -20.14
C ALA A 402 -3.43 13.76 -19.40
N ASP A 403 -2.84 14.93 -19.65
CA ASP A 403 -1.64 15.39 -18.92
C ASP A 403 -1.97 15.84 -17.49
N ILE A 404 -3.11 16.51 -17.32
CA ILE A 404 -3.60 17.03 -16.04
C ILE A 404 -3.95 15.87 -15.10
N LEU A 405 -4.73 14.90 -15.58
CA LEU A 405 -5.26 13.78 -14.80
C LEU A 405 -4.40 12.51 -14.87
N GLN A 406 -3.35 12.51 -15.69
CA GLN A 406 -2.54 11.32 -16.00
C GLN A 406 -3.35 10.16 -16.61
N GLU A 407 -4.44 10.47 -17.33
CA GLU A 407 -5.31 9.46 -17.95
C GLU A 407 -4.55 8.65 -19.02
N GLY A 408 -4.84 7.35 -19.09
CA GLY A 408 -4.21 6.43 -20.03
C GLY A 408 -2.75 6.07 -19.72
N ARG A 409 -2.13 6.65 -18.68
CA ARG A 409 -0.74 6.36 -18.27
C ARG A 409 -0.61 5.27 -17.21
N TRP A 410 -1.72 4.96 -16.54
CA TRP A 410 -1.76 3.98 -15.46
C TRP A 410 -3.12 3.30 -15.44
N THR A 411 -3.21 2.19 -14.71
CA THR A 411 -4.47 1.51 -14.43
C THR A 411 -4.43 1.03 -13.00
N LYS A 412 -5.59 1.08 -12.34
CA LYS A 412 -5.74 0.57 -10.99
C LYS A 412 -5.70 -0.96 -11.01
N THR A 413 -4.77 -1.55 -10.26
CA THR A 413 -4.53 -3.00 -10.24
C THR A 413 -4.45 -3.55 -8.82
N ALA A 414 -4.94 -2.79 -7.84
CA ALA A 414 -5.08 -3.21 -6.46
C ALA A 414 -6.36 -2.62 -5.84
N ALA A 415 -6.92 -3.32 -4.87
CA ALA A 415 -8.01 -2.89 -4.02
C ALA A 415 -7.69 -3.28 -2.58
N LEU A 416 -7.66 -2.30 -1.67
CA LEU A 416 -7.31 -2.47 -0.27
C LEU A 416 -8.49 -2.05 0.62
N ASP A 417 -8.78 -2.81 1.66
CA ASP A 417 -9.78 -2.41 2.65
C ASP A 417 -9.39 -1.13 3.39
N PRO A 418 -10.37 -0.39 3.96
CA PRO A 418 -10.05 0.79 4.78
C PRO A 418 -9.07 0.40 5.91
N PRO A 419 -8.12 1.29 6.25
CA PRO A 419 -7.21 1.05 7.35
C PRO A 419 -7.97 0.98 8.68
N ASP A 420 -7.59 0.02 9.52
CA ASP A 420 -8.24 -0.29 10.79
C ASP A 420 -7.26 -0.34 11.97
N THR A 421 -5.99 0.01 11.74
CA THR A 421 -4.92 0.08 12.74
C THR A 421 -3.95 1.18 12.35
N GLY A 422 -3.61 2.04 13.32
CA GLY A 422 -2.71 3.17 13.11
C GLY A 422 -1.27 2.84 13.48
N LEU A 423 -0.33 3.48 12.79
CA LEU A 423 1.10 3.42 13.10
C LEU A 423 1.61 4.83 13.42
N ARG A 424 2.28 4.97 14.57
CA ARG A 424 3.06 6.17 14.89
C ARG A 424 4.38 6.17 14.12
N VAL A 425 5.00 4.99 14.10
CA VAL A 425 6.29 4.71 13.48
C VAL A 425 6.11 3.53 12.53
N ILE A 426 6.72 3.58 11.35
CA ILE A 426 6.73 2.44 10.44
C ILE A 426 7.82 1.46 10.87
N PRO A 427 7.48 0.19 11.21
CA PRO A 427 8.48 -0.83 11.56
C PRO A 427 9.48 -1.04 10.42
N ALA A 428 10.71 -1.43 10.77
CA ALA A 428 11.69 -1.85 9.78
C ALA A 428 11.25 -3.16 9.12
N VAL A 429 11.49 -3.28 7.82
CA VAL A 429 11.21 -4.49 7.05
C VAL A 429 12.46 -4.98 6.34
N SER A 430 12.55 -6.29 6.12
CA SER A 430 13.63 -6.94 5.38
C SER A 430 13.05 -7.96 4.40
N GLY A 431 13.91 -8.57 3.60
CA GLY A 431 13.50 -9.54 2.57
C GLY A 431 12.83 -8.89 1.37
N THR A 432 11.91 -9.62 0.74
CA THR A 432 11.14 -9.19 -0.42
C THR A 432 9.86 -8.45 -0.02
N ALA A 433 9.33 -7.62 -0.91
CA ALA A 433 8.06 -6.92 -0.69
C ALA A 433 6.90 -7.90 -0.39
N TRP A 434 6.88 -9.08 -1.01
CA TRP A 434 5.89 -10.12 -0.70
C TRP A 434 6.02 -10.69 0.71
N GLU A 435 7.24 -10.95 1.17
CA GLU A 435 7.50 -11.42 2.55
C GLU A 435 7.07 -10.36 3.57
N ALA A 436 7.39 -9.09 3.32
CA ALA A 436 6.93 -7.99 4.17
C ALA A 436 5.40 -7.86 4.19
N ILE A 437 4.73 -7.94 3.04
CA ILE A 437 3.25 -7.93 2.97
C ILE A 437 2.67 -9.13 3.73
N THR A 438 3.29 -10.30 3.62
CA THR A 438 2.86 -11.51 4.35
C THR A 438 3.02 -11.35 5.86
N ALA A 439 4.14 -10.78 6.32
CA ALA A 439 4.36 -10.49 7.74
C ALA A 439 3.36 -9.47 8.29
N ILE A 440 3.06 -8.42 7.52
CA ILE A 440 2.02 -7.42 7.86
C ILE A 440 0.65 -8.11 7.94
N ALA A 441 0.27 -8.91 6.93
CA ALA A 441 -1.00 -9.63 6.89
C ALA A 441 -1.17 -10.52 8.13
N ARG A 442 -0.12 -11.25 8.49
CA ARG A 442 -0.05 -12.03 9.72
C ARG A 442 -0.29 -11.19 10.96
N ALA A 443 0.49 -10.12 11.12
CA ALA A 443 0.45 -9.27 12.30
C ALA A 443 -0.93 -8.62 12.53
N THR A 444 -1.67 -8.32 11.45
CA THR A 444 -2.95 -7.59 11.52
C THR A 444 -4.18 -8.46 11.26
N LEU A 445 -4.03 -9.78 11.19
CA LEU A 445 -5.10 -10.74 10.83
C LEU A 445 -5.82 -10.34 9.54
N SER A 446 -5.03 -10.05 8.53
CA SER A 446 -5.49 -9.61 7.21
C SER A 446 -5.14 -10.66 6.16
N THR A 447 -5.79 -10.57 5.00
CA THR A 447 -5.53 -11.44 3.85
C THR A 447 -4.97 -10.64 2.68
N ALA A 448 -3.95 -11.19 2.02
CA ALA A 448 -3.29 -10.60 0.86
C ALA A 448 -3.25 -11.61 -0.30
N GLU A 449 -3.87 -11.29 -1.44
CA GLU A 449 -3.98 -12.24 -2.57
C GLU A 449 -4.09 -11.52 -3.91
N PHE A 450 -3.84 -12.23 -5.01
CA PHE A 450 -4.24 -11.80 -6.36
C PHE A 450 -5.49 -12.56 -6.80
N ASP A 451 -6.44 -11.86 -7.41
CA ASP A 451 -7.56 -12.51 -8.09
C ASP A 451 -7.18 -12.99 -9.50
N GLY A 452 -8.07 -13.75 -10.16
CA GLY A 452 -7.81 -14.29 -11.50
C GLY A 452 -7.60 -13.22 -12.59
N ASN A 453 -7.97 -11.96 -12.35
CA ASN A 453 -7.66 -10.85 -13.25
C ASN A 453 -6.26 -10.26 -12.99
N GLY A 454 -5.57 -10.70 -11.96
CA GLY A 454 -4.30 -10.16 -11.48
C GLY A 454 -4.47 -8.86 -10.67
N ILE A 455 -5.65 -8.59 -10.11
CA ILE A 455 -5.86 -7.47 -9.19
C ILE A 455 -5.49 -7.93 -7.78
N PHE A 456 -4.59 -7.19 -7.13
CA PHE A 456 -4.24 -7.44 -5.74
C PHE A 456 -5.40 -7.06 -4.80
N ARG A 457 -5.70 -7.92 -3.82
CA ARG A 457 -6.74 -7.74 -2.81
C ARG A 457 -6.10 -7.77 -1.43
N TRP A 458 -6.21 -6.67 -0.70
CA TRP A 458 -5.96 -6.62 0.73
C TRP A 458 -7.29 -6.55 1.47
N ARG A 459 -7.57 -7.53 2.32
CA ARG A 459 -8.78 -7.52 3.14
C ARG A 459 -8.43 -7.62 4.61
N ASN A 460 -8.94 -6.70 5.41
CA ASN A 460 -8.63 -6.63 6.83
C ASN A 460 -9.45 -7.67 7.63
N ARG A 461 -9.21 -7.74 8.95
CA ARG A 461 -9.86 -8.72 9.84
C ARG A 461 -11.39 -8.68 9.81
N SER A 462 -11.97 -7.53 9.43
CA SER A 462 -13.44 -7.36 9.41
C SER A 462 -14.15 -8.27 8.43
N ARG A 463 -13.44 -8.78 7.39
CA ARG A 463 -13.97 -9.75 6.43
C ARG A 463 -14.61 -10.97 7.11
N TRP A 464 -14.04 -11.41 8.22
CA TRP A 464 -14.42 -12.64 8.91
C TRP A 464 -15.07 -12.40 10.27
N ALA A 465 -15.35 -11.13 10.61
CA ALA A 465 -15.89 -10.76 11.91
C ALA A 465 -17.30 -11.31 12.13
N ASN A 466 -18.06 -11.52 11.04
CA ASN A 466 -19.42 -12.06 11.10
C ASN A 466 -19.47 -13.43 10.43
N ALA A 467 -20.11 -14.38 11.11
CA ALA A 467 -20.48 -15.65 10.49
C ALA A 467 -21.43 -15.38 9.31
N PRO A 468 -21.19 -15.99 8.14
CA PRO A 468 -22.05 -15.83 6.99
C PRO A 468 -23.40 -16.49 7.27
N THR A 469 -24.48 -15.88 6.79
CA THR A 469 -25.85 -16.41 6.90
C THR A 469 -26.37 -16.98 5.60
N THR A 470 -25.65 -16.76 4.49
CA THR A 470 -26.01 -17.18 3.15
C THR A 470 -24.81 -17.81 2.46
N SER A 471 -25.06 -18.79 1.60
CA SER A 471 -24.04 -19.40 0.75
C SER A 471 -24.03 -18.78 -0.64
N HIS A 472 -22.84 -18.76 -1.26
CA HIS A 472 -22.70 -18.43 -2.67
C HIS A 472 -23.00 -19.66 -3.55
N LEU A 473 -22.67 -20.85 -3.06
CA LEU A 473 -22.91 -22.14 -3.70
C LEU A 473 -23.35 -23.16 -2.66
N THR A 474 -24.22 -24.10 -3.05
CA THR A 474 -24.53 -25.29 -2.25
C THR A 474 -24.02 -26.51 -2.99
N VAL A 475 -23.21 -27.31 -2.31
CA VAL A 475 -22.69 -28.60 -2.80
C VAL A 475 -23.33 -29.73 -2.02
N THR A 476 -23.87 -30.71 -2.73
CA THR A 476 -24.62 -31.83 -2.13
C THR A 476 -24.00 -33.18 -2.48
N SER A 477 -24.12 -34.16 -1.58
CA SER A 477 -23.68 -35.55 -1.86
C SER A 477 -24.44 -36.22 -2.99
N ALA A 478 -25.62 -35.70 -3.35
CA ALA A 478 -26.42 -36.22 -4.44
C ALA A 478 -25.86 -35.89 -5.84
N ARG A 479 -25.05 -34.81 -5.97
CA ARG A 479 -24.67 -34.29 -7.29
C ARG A 479 -23.27 -33.69 -7.35
N GLU A 480 -22.85 -32.97 -6.32
CA GLU A 480 -21.62 -32.17 -6.35
C GLU A 480 -20.46 -32.77 -5.55
N LEU A 481 -20.70 -33.45 -4.43
CA LEU A 481 -19.62 -33.99 -3.57
C LEU A 481 -19.21 -35.40 -3.97
N ALA A 482 -17.95 -35.59 -4.34
CA ALA A 482 -17.37 -36.91 -4.62
C ALA A 482 -16.71 -37.54 -3.39
N SER A 483 -16.02 -36.74 -2.58
CA SER A 483 -15.42 -37.13 -1.29
C SER A 483 -15.38 -35.95 -0.33
N LEU A 484 -15.39 -36.24 0.97
CA LEU A 484 -15.26 -35.26 2.03
C LEU A 484 -14.61 -35.92 3.27
N THR A 485 -13.61 -35.25 3.84
CA THR A 485 -13.09 -35.58 5.16
C THR A 485 -13.40 -34.44 6.12
N VAL A 486 -14.01 -34.76 7.27
CA VAL A 486 -14.33 -33.79 8.31
C VAL A 486 -13.52 -34.13 9.56
N THR A 487 -12.78 -33.16 10.09
CA THR A 487 -12.00 -33.32 11.33
C THR A 487 -12.35 -32.24 12.34
N GLU A 488 -12.30 -32.60 13.63
CA GLU A 488 -12.46 -31.70 14.77
C GLU A 488 -11.38 -32.06 15.80
N GLU A 489 -10.59 -31.08 16.23
CA GLU A 489 -9.43 -31.30 17.10
C GLU A 489 -9.38 -30.25 18.20
N ILE A 490 -8.93 -30.64 19.40
CA ILE A 490 -8.75 -29.68 20.52
C ILE A 490 -7.72 -28.60 20.17
N ASP A 491 -6.72 -28.94 19.35
CA ASP A 491 -5.70 -28.03 18.87
C ASP A 491 -6.25 -26.95 17.92
N ALA A 492 -7.51 -27.04 17.50
CA ALA A 492 -8.24 -25.97 16.81
C ALA A 492 -8.81 -24.90 17.76
N CYS A 493 -8.90 -25.18 19.06
CA CYS A 493 -9.46 -24.28 20.07
C CYS A 493 -8.39 -23.30 20.57
N ARG A 494 -8.67 -21.99 20.58
CA ARG A 494 -7.90 -20.90 21.19
C ARG A 494 -8.83 -20.03 22.04
N ASN A 495 -9.12 -20.52 23.24
CA ASN A 495 -10.04 -19.87 24.17
C ASN A 495 -9.37 -18.89 25.14
N TYR A 496 -8.05 -18.70 25.03
CA TYR A 496 -7.28 -17.64 25.68
C TYR A 496 -6.29 -17.06 24.66
N CYS A 497 -6.55 -15.85 24.16
CA CYS A 497 -5.71 -15.18 23.17
C CYS A 497 -5.07 -13.94 23.78
N SER A 498 -3.74 -13.82 23.66
CA SER A 498 -2.96 -12.66 24.09
C SER A 498 -2.27 -12.03 22.90
N VAL A 499 -2.31 -10.70 22.82
CA VAL A 499 -1.68 -9.92 21.74
C VAL A 499 -0.73 -8.91 22.37
N THR A 500 0.53 -8.90 21.95
CA THR A 500 1.49 -7.85 22.31
C THR A 500 1.24 -6.58 21.50
N TRP A 501 1.59 -5.43 22.05
CA TRP A 501 1.64 -4.17 21.31
C TRP A 501 2.73 -3.25 21.84
N ASP A 502 3.27 -2.44 20.94
CA ASP A 502 4.38 -1.52 21.23
C ASP A 502 3.82 -0.13 21.60
N ASN A 503 3.99 0.28 22.84
CA ASN A 503 3.54 1.58 23.32
C ASN A 503 4.57 2.67 23.02
N TRP A 504 4.23 3.54 22.08
CA TRP A 504 5.05 4.67 21.65
C TRP A 504 4.70 6.01 22.32
N GLU A 505 3.77 6.07 23.28
CA GLU A 505 3.28 7.34 23.86
C GLU A 505 4.40 8.22 24.43
N ASN A 506 5.40 7.61 25.08
CA ASN A 506 6.52 8.29 25.76
C ASN A 506 7.85 8.19 24.99
N VAL A 507 7.82 7.79 23.72
CA VAL A 507 9.02 7.70 22.89
C VAL A 507 9.18 8.98 22.09
N SER A 508 10.39 9.56 22.13
CA SER A 508 10.71 10.75 21.35
C SER A 508 11.89 10.51 20.39
N VAL A 509 12.01 11.35 19.38
CA VAL A 509 13.15 11.33 18.46
C VAL A 509 14.32 12.17 19.00
N ASN A 510 15.53 11.67 18.81
CA ASN A 510 16.75 12.47 18.94
C ASN A 510 17.30 12.79 17.54
N LYS A 511 17.22 14.07 17.15
CA LYS A 511 17.66 14.54 15.82
C LYS A 511 19.14 14.86 15.75
N ILE A 512 19.78 15.15 16.89
CA ILE A 512 21.13 15.74 16.94
C ILE A 512 22.18 14.71 17.37
N ALA A 513 21.81 13.65 18.10
CA ALA A 513 22.76 12.65 18.59
C ALA A 513 23.53 11.95 17.46
N LYS A 514 22.89 11.74 16.31
CA LYS A 514 23.57 11.27 15.10
C LYS A 514 23.36 12.29 14.00
N SER A 515 24.47 12.82 13.48
CA SER A 515 24.45 13.65 12.28
C SER A 515 25.55 13.22 11.32
N LYS A 516 25.31 13.41 10.02
CA LYS A 516 26.23 13.12 8.94
C LYS A 516 26.94 14.42 8.57
N ILE A 517 28.13 14.60 9.12
CA ILE A 517 28.94 15.81 8.95
C ILE A 517 29.89 15.61 7.77
N SER A 518 30.00 16.65 6.93
CA SER A 518 31.03 16.71 5.89
C SER A 518 31.84 18.00 5.99
N THR A 519 33.16 17.86 5.93
CA THR A 519 34.13 18.95 5.77
C THR A 519 34.60 19.06 4.31
N ALA A 520 33.99 18.30 3.40
CA ALA A 520 34.38 18.29 1.99
C ALA A 520 34.25 19.69 1.37
N ARG A 521 35.22 20.04 0.53
CA ARG A 521 35.23 21.26 -0.26
C ARG A 521 35.14 20.87 -1.73
N LEU A 522 34.04 21.21 -2.37
CA LEU A 522 33.73 20.77 -3.74
C LEU A 522 33.36 21.96 -4.61
N SER A 523 33.98 22.07 -5.79
CA SER A 523 33.48 22.94 -6.86
C SER A 523 32.30 22.26 -7.55
N ILE A 524 31.21 22.99 -7.75
CA ILE A 524 30.04 22.52 -8.51
C ILE A 524 29.85 23.48 -9.69
N PRO A 525 30.40 23.17 -10.87
CA PRO A 525 30.24 24.00 -12.07
C PRO A 525 28.78 24.27 -12.42
N ALA A 526 28.54 25.34 -13.18
CA ALA A 526 27.21 25.74 -13.64
C ALA A 526 26.51 24.57 -14.37
N GLY A 527 25.25 24.29 -13.99
CA GLY A 527 24.44 23.22 -14.60
C GLY A 527 24.81 21.79 -14.21
N THR A 528 25.83 21.59 -13.38
CA THR A 528 26.30 20.25 -12.96
C THR A 528 25.76 19.84 -11.58
N THR A 529 25.93 18.56 -11.23
CA THR A 529 25.52 17.98 -9.95
C THR A 529 26.74 17.47 -9.19
N GLY A 530 26.92 17.94 -7.95
CA GLY A 530 27.84 17.35 -6.97
C GLY A 530 27.13 16.31 -6.09
N THR A 531 27.89 15.38 -5.52
CA THR A 531 27.34 14.32 -4.66
C THR A 531 28.19 14.04 -3.42
N LEU A 532 27.55 13.72 -2.31
CA LEU A 532 28.16 13.14 -1.10
C LEU A 532 27.41 11.87 -0.71
N VAL A 533 28.11 10.87 -0.18
CA VAL A 533 27.53 9.57 0.21
C VAL A 533 27.89 9.27 1.65
N PHE A 534 26.89 8.83 2.42
CA PHE A 534 27.03 8.45 3.83
C PHE A 534 26.43 7.08 4.06
N GLY A 535 27.03 6.28 4.94
CA GLY A 535 26.39 5.05 5.44
C GLY A 535 25.19 5.37 6.31
N ARG A 536 24.13 4.55 6.20
CA ARG A 536 22.93 4.59 7.02
C ARG A 536 22.97 3.46 8.05
N GLY A 537 22.65 3.78 9.30
CA GLY A 537 22.46 2.78 10.36
C GLY A 537 21.06 2.17 10.32
N ASP A 538 20.91 0.93 10.79
CA ASP A 538 19.61 0.23 10.84
C ASP A 538 18.61 0.88 11.82
N ASP A 539 19.14 1.56 12.84
CA ASP A 539 18.38 2.30 13.85
C ASP A 539 18.03 3.74 13.41
N GLU A 540 18.54 4.19 12.26
CA GLU A 540 18.31 5.53 11.74
C GLU A 540 16.97 5.63 11.00
N TYR A 541 16.17 6.62 11.39
CA TYR A 541 15.03 7.10 10.61
C TYR A 541 15.51 7.77 9.32
N ASP A 542 14.58 8.07 8.41
CA ASP A 542 14.95 8.66 7.14
C ASP A 542 15.60 10.04 7.32
N CYS A 543 16.76 10.21 6.69
CA CYS A 543 17.43 11.51 6.61
C CYS A 543 16.79 12.34 5.50
N TRP A 544 16.53 13.62 5.77
CA TRP A 544 15.98 14.56 4.79
C TRP A 544 17.05 15.51 4.23
N PRO A 545 16.80 16.15 3.08
CA PRO A 545 17.75 17.09 2.51
C PRO A 545 18.01 18.27 3.46
N PRO A 546 19.28 18.64 3.71
CA PRO A 546 19.59 19.78 4.55
C PRO A 546 19.14 21.10 3.90
N GLU A 547 18.84 22.09 4.74
CA GLU A 547 18.48 23.44 4.30
C GLU A 547 19.73 24.23 3.90
N THR A 548 19.62 25.08 2.87
CA THR A 548 20.73 25.97 2.53
C THR A 548 20.80 27.15 3.50
N TYR A 549 21.87 27.24 4.28
CA TYR A 549 22.10 28.29 5.27
C TYR A 549 23.51 28.90 5.16
N VAL A 550 23.70 30.07 5.77
CA VAL A 550 25.00 30.79 5.75
C VAL A 550 26.11 30.00 6.45
N ASP A 551 25.73 29.18 7.43
CA ASP A 551 26.60 28.28 8.17
C ASP A 551 26.04 26.85 8.14
N ALA A 552 26.91 25.83 8.20
CA ALA A 552 26.49 24.43 8.28
C ALA A 552 26.12 24.07 9.73
N LEU A 553 25.04 24.67 10.23
CA LEU A 553 24.35 24.29 11.47
C LEU A 553 23.71 22.89 11.32
N PRO A 554 23.32 22.21 12.43
CA PRO A 554 22.59 20.95 12.34
C PRO A 554 21.37 21.06 11.42
N GLY A 555 21.30 20.19 10.41
CA GLY A 555 20.27 20.21 9.36
C GLY A 555 20.54 21.16 8.20
N CYS A 556 21.72 21.77 8.11
CA CYS A 556 22.05 22.77 7.10
C CYS A 556 23.26 22.40 6.22
N ILE A 557 23.31 23.03 5.05
CA ILE A 557 24.40 22.98 4.06
C ILE A 557 24.76 24.39 3.60
N SER A 558 26.04 24.66 3.37
CA SER A 558 26.51 26.00 2.98
C SER A 558 27.19 26.00 1.61
N PHE A 559 26.84 27.02 0.81
CA PHE A 559 27.42 27.25 -0.51
C PHE A 559 28.00 28.65 -0.61
N ARG A 560 29.14 28.77 -1.29
CA ARG A 560 29.88 30.01 -1.50
C ARG A 560 30.11 30.29 -2.99
N ASN A 561 30.27 31.56 -3.36
CA ASN A 561 30.49 31.96 -4.75
C ASN A 561 31.94 31.88 -5.23
N ALA A 562 32.88 31.53 -4.34
CA ALA A 562 34.29 31.29 -4.65
C ALA A 562 34.87 30.25 -3.69
N ASP A 563 36.06 29.71 -3.99
CA ASP A 563 36.79 28.78 -3.12
C ASP A 563 37.45 29.49 -1.93
N SER A 564 36.64 30.14 -1.08
CA SER A 564 37.09 30.77 0.17
C SER A 564 35.98 30.76 1.22
N ASP A 565 36.33 30.58 2.48
CA ASP A 565 35.38 30.62 3.61
C ASP A 565 34.88 32.05 3.87
N THR A 566 35.63 33.04 3.39
CA THR A 566 35.24 34.46 3.44
C THR A 566 34.43 34.91 2.23
N ALA A 567 34.22 34.04 1.24
CA ALA A 567 33.44 34.36 0.06
C ALA A 567 31.95 34.55 0.41
N ALA A 568 31.20 35.20 -0.47
CA ALA A 568 29.79 35.48 -0.23
C ALA A 568 28.97 34.18 -0.26
N ASN A 569 28.00 34.08 0.66
CA ASN A 569 27.04 32.99 0.69
C ASN A 569 26.13 33.00 -0.55
N VAL A 570 25.84 31.81 -1.05
CA VAL A 570 24.96 31.61 -2.20
C VAL A 570 23.67 30.94 -1.73
N HIS A 571 22.55 31.64 -1.91
CA HIS A 571 21.21 31.12 -1.65
C HIS A 571 20.37 31.13 -2.92
N GLY A 572 19.43 30.18 -3.03
CA GLY A 572 18.51 30.09 -4.17
C GLY A 572 19.16 29.69 -5.50
N ALA A 573 20.36 29.08 -5.47
CA ALA A 573 21.09 28.65 -6.67
C ALA A 573 21.26 27.13 -6.80
N VAL A 574 21.27 26.40 -5.68
CA VAL A 574 21.56 24.96 -5.64
C VAL A 574 20.34 24.22 -5.13
N GLU A 575 19.89 23.23 -5.90
CA GLU A 575 18.88 22.28 -5.44
C GLU A 575 19.59 21.18 -4.65
N VAL A 576 19.09 20.90 -3.43
CA VAL A 576 19.65 19.88 -2.55
C VAL A 576 18.64 18.76 -2.41
N GLY A 577 19.05 17.52 -2.65
CA GLY A 577 18.17 16.35 -2.52
C GLY A 577 18.85 15.17 -1.85
N THR A 578 18.05 14.26 -1.30
CA THR A 578 18.51 13.01 -0.70
C THR A 578 17.88 11.82 -1.41
N VAL A 579 18.70 10.81 -1.66
CA VAL A 579 18.28 9.51 -2.19
C VAL A 579 18.81 8.43 -1.28
N ILE A 580 17.93 7.51 -0.88
CA ILE A 580 18.30 6.38 -0.03
C ILE A 580 18.36 5.12 -0.90
N SER A 581 19.54 4.52 -0.96
CA SER A 581 19.78 3.30 -1.73
C SER A 581 20.83 2.44 -1.05
N ASP A 582 20.55 1.14 -0.91
CA ASP A 582 21.53 0.11 -0.55
C ASP A 582 22.31 0.40 0.74
N GLY A 583 21.61 0.83 1.79
CA GLY A 583 22.22 1.14 3.10
C GLY A 583 23.01 2.45 3.11
N ALA A 584 22.88 3.28 2.08
CA ALA A 584 23.52 4.59 2.01
C ALA A 584 22.50 5.72 1.77
N VAL A 585 22.84 6.90 2.26
CA VAL A 585 22.16 8.16 1.94
C VAL A 585 23.08 8.96 1.03
N THR A 586 22.60 9.24 -0.19
CA THR A 586 23.29 10.09 -1.16
C THR A 586 22.67 11.49 -1.13
N VAL A 587 23.48 12.51 -0.85
CA VAL A 587 23.10 13.92 -0.98
C VAL A 587 23.52 14.39 -2.37
N THR A 588 22.57 14.94 -3.12
CA THR A 588 22.78 15.52 -4.45
C THR A 588 22.67 17.03 -4.37
N MET A 589 23.54 17.74 -5.09
CA MET A 589 23.63 19.20 -5.10
C MET A 589 23.70 19.68 -6.54
N ARG A 590 22.54 20.06 -7.12
CA ARG A 590 22.45 20.48 -8.52
C ARG A 590 22.56 22.00 -8.60
N ASN A 591 23.62 22.52 -9.22
CA ASN A 591 23.80 23.94 -9.42
C ASN A 591 22.96 24.43 -10.62
N ARG A 592 22.02 25.33 -10.33
CA ARG A 592 21.07 25.89 -11.31
C ARG A 592 21.44 27.31 -11.74
N SER A 593 22.50 27.87 -11.18
CA SER A 593 23.04 29.17 -11.58
C SER A 593 23.96 29.06 -12.81
N SER A 594 24.27 30.21 -13.42
CA SER A 594 25.23 30.33 -14.52
C SER A 594 26.69 30.36 -14.08
N SER A 595 26.97 30.32 -12.77
CA SER A 595 28.32 30.44 -12.20
C SER A 595 28.66 29.19 -11.40
N THR A 596 29.95 28.88 -11.28
CA THR A 596 30.42 27.83 -10.36
C THR A 596 30.12 28.23 -8.92
N VAL A 597 29.58 27.29 -8.15
CA VAL A 597 29.36 27.43 -6.70
C VAL A 597 30.26 26.43 -5.97
N TRP A 598 30.56 26.70 -4.70
CA TRP A 598 31.45 25.89 -3.89
C TRP A 598 30.72 25.39 -2.66
N LEU A 599 30.70 24.07 -2.45
CA LEU A 599 30.29 23.49 -1.17
C LEU A 599 31.36 23.85 -0.14
N ARG A 600 31.03 24.76 0.77
CA ARG A 600 31.98 25.28 1.75
C ARG A 600 31.25 25.94 2.92
N GLY A 601 31.64 25.58 4.13
CA GLY A 601 31.30 26.29 5.36
C GLY A 601 32.49 26.25 6.30
N GLY A 602 32.56 27.17 7.26
CA GLY A 602 33.76 27.44 8.06
C GLY A 602 34.45 26.18 8.60
N ALA A 603 33.87 25.56 9.63
CA ALA A 603 34.40 24.31 10.20
C ALA A 603 33.79 23.04 9.54
N ARG A 604 32.61 23.16 8.96
CA ARG A 604 31.82 22.09 8.32
C ARG A 604 31.19 22.69 7.07
N SER A 605 31.11 21.92 5.98
CA SER A 605 30.38 22.32 4.78
C SER A 605 28.93 21.86 4.79
N MET A 606 28.64 20.79 5.54
CA MET A 606 27.30 20.24 5.70
C MET A 606 27.18 19.50 7.04
N ASP A 607 25.99 19.57 7.63
CA ASP A 607 25.59 18.79 8.80
C ASP A 607 24.15 18.29 8.58
N MET A 608 24.01 17.04 8.12
CA MET A 608 22.69 16.44 7.83
C MET A 608 22.20 15.63 9.03
N LEU A 609 20.96 15.86 9.45
CA LEU A 609 20.36 15.17 10.60
C LEU A 609 20.08 13.70 10.25
N ALA A 610 20.41 12.79 11.16
CA ALA A 610 20.14 11.36 11.08
C ALA A 610 19.36 10.93 12.33
N PRO A 611 18.02 11.12 12.35
CA PRO A 611 17.24 10.94 13.56
C PRO A 611 17.25 9.49 14.05
N THR A 612 17.29 9.32 15.37
CA THR A 612 17.13 8.03 16.05
C THR A 612 16.11 8.16 17.17
N VAL A 613 15.76 7.05 17.83
CA VAL A 613 15.03 7.13 19.10
C VAL A 613 15.90 7.83 20.17
N SER A 614 15.28 8.60 21.06
CA SER A 614 15.96 9.28 22.17
C SER A 614 16.30 8.34 23.32
N GLY A 615 17.57 8.31 23.73
CA GLY A 615 18.03 7.49 24.86
C GLY A 615 17.97 5.99 24.60
N ASP A 616 18.04 5.19 25.66
CA ASP A 616 18.01 3.72 25.60
C ASP A 616 16.59 3.12 25.59
N GLY A 617 15.55 3.97 25.67
CA GLY A 617 14.15 3.55 25.78
C GLY A 617 13.49 3.38 24.42
N GLY A 618 13.37 2.13 23.95
CA GLY A 618 12.42 1.76 22.89
C GLY A 618 10.96 1.84 23.36
N PRO A 619 9.98 1.51 22.50
CA PRO A 619 8.59 1.42 22.94
C PRO A 619 8.43 0.40 24.06
N GLY A 620 7.53 0.68 25.00
CA GLY A 620 7.19 -0.28 26.06
C GLY A 620 6.36 -1.42 25.46
N LYS A 621 6.70 -2.68 25.74
CA LYS A 621 5.87 -3.82 25.33
C LYS A 621 4.74 -4.04 26.32
N HIS A 622 3.50 -4.00 25.84
CA HIS A 622 2.29 -4.27 26.62
C HIS A 622 1.52 -5.45 26.02
N TRP A 623 0.59 -6.00 26.82
CA TRP A 623 -0.25 -7.12 26.42
C TRP A 623 -1.72 -6.74 26.54
N TYR A 624 -2.54 -7.31 25.66
CA TYR A 624 -3.97 -7.40 25.86
C TYR A 624 -4.40 -8.86 25.69
N SER A 625 -5.24 -9.36 26.59
CA SER A 625 -5.72 -10.73 26.57
C SER A 625 -7.24 -10.80 26.52
N ALA A 626 -7.77 -11.73 25.75
CA ALA A 626 -9.20 -12.04 25.66
C ALA A 626 -9.41 -13.55 25.86
N TRP A 627 -10.38 -13.93 26.70
CA TRP A 627 -10.62 -15.33 27.03
C TRP A 627 -12.11 -15.69 27.15
N ASN A 628 -12.43 -16.98 27.09
CA ASN A 628 -13.79 -17.50 27.28
C ASN A 628 -13.81 -18.58 28.37
N THR A 629 -14.43 -18.27 29.50
CA THR A 629 -14.46 -19.15 30.68
C THR A 629 -15.30 -20.41 30.48
N ILE A 630 -16.35 -20.35 29.66
CA ILE A 630 -17.22 -21.51 29.37
C ILE A 630 -16.43 -22.55 28.56
N SER A 631 -15.80 -22.13 27.47
CA SER A 631 -14.93 -23.00 26.66
C SER A 631 -13.78 -23.57 27.49
N GLN A 632 -13.17 -22.78 28.36
CA GLN A 632 -12.12 -23.27 29.26
C GLN A 632 -12.62 -24.34 30.24
N GLY A 633 -13.89 -24.30 30.64
CA GLY A 633 -14.51 -25.34 31.46
C GLY A 633 -14.57 -26.70 30.76
N HIS A 634 -14.70 -26.72 29.43
CA HIS A 634 -14.76 -27.97 28.65
C HIS A 634 -13.38 -28.42 28.14
N TYR A 635 -12.55 -27.49 27.66
CA TYR A 635 -11.31 -27.79 26.94
C TYR A 635 -10.04 -27.41 27.70
N GLY A 636 -10.15 -26.90 28.93
CA GLY A 636 -9.03 -26.29 29.63
C GLY A 636 -8.56 -24.99 28.96
N VAL A 637 -7.47 -24.41 29.48
CA VAL A 637 -6.85 -23.21 28.88
C VAL A 637 -6.10 -23.61 27.62
N GLN A 638 -6.54 -23.08 26.48
CA GLN A 638 -5.88 -23.22 25.19
C GLN A 638 -5.32 -21.86 24.77
N LEU A 639 -4.06 -21.62 25.15
CA LEU A 639 -3.36 -20.34 24.97
C LEU A 639 -2.89 -20.15 23.52
N TYR A 640 -3.12 -18.96 22.98
CA TYR A 640 -2.42 -18.43 21.80
C TYR A 640 -1.82 -17.06 22.12
N GLU A 641 -0.54 -16.91 21.86
CA GLU A 641 0.16 -15.62 21.92
C GLU A 641 0.46 -15.15 20.50
N HIS A 642 0.03 -13.94 20.19
CA HIS A 642 0.24 -13.28 18.92
C HIS A 642 1.23 -12.13 19.10
N ASP A 643 2.40 -12.22 18.45
CA ASP A 643 3.36 -11.13 18.39
C ASP A 643 3.27 -10.43 17.03
N PRO A 644 2.74 -9.19 16.97
CA PRO A 644 2.63 -8.45 15.74
C PRO A 644 3.92 -7.68 15.39
N GLU A 645 5.05 -7.91 16.06
CA GLU A 645 6.38 -7.40 15.66
C GLU A 645 6.42 -5.88 15.42
N GLY A 646 5.70 -5.10 16.24
CA GLY A 646 5.63 -3.64 16.17
C GLY A 646 4.59 -3.07 15.18
N TRP A 647 3.83 -3.91 14.47
CA TRP A 647 2.72 -3.51 13.60
C TRP A 647 1.44 -3.13 14.36
N VAL A 648 1.36 -3.43 15.65
CA VAL A 648 0.29 -3.00 16.55
C VAL A 648 0.91 -2.10 17.60
N GLN A 649 0.49 -0.83 17.62
CA GLN A 649 1.13 0.23 18.42
C GLN A 649 0.19 0.90 19.43
N ASP A 650 -1.06 0.44 19.50
CA ASP A 650 -2.04 0.95 20.44
C ASP A 650 -2.89 -0.18 21.06
N SER A 651 -3.37 0.09 22.26
CA SER A 651 -4.14 -0.88 23.06
C SER A 651 -5.49 -1.23 22.45
N ARG A 652 -6.11 -0.33 21.68
CA ARG A 652 -7.41 -0.58 21.05
C ARG A 652 -7.25 -1.60 19.92
N ALA A 653 -6.27 -1.43 19.04
CA ALA A 653 -5.97 -2.39 17.98
C ALA A 653 -5.61 -3.77 18.58
N ALA A 654 -4.76 -3.81 19.61
CA ALA A 654 -4.41 -5.05 20.30
C ALA A 654 -5.64 -5.78 20.86
N ARG A 655 -6.57 -5.03 21.49
CA ARG A 655 -7.84 -5.56 21.96
C ARG A 655 -8.69 -6.14 20.83
N GLU A 656 -8.89 -5.38 19.77
CA GLU A 656 -9.74 -5.80 18.65
C GLU A 656 -9.18 -7.07 17.96
N ILE A 657 -7.85 -7.21 17.89
CA ILE A 657 -7.17 -8.42 17.38
C ILE A 657 -7.35 -9.59 18.36
N ALA A 658 -7.13 -9.40 19.66
CA ALA A 658 -7.28 -10.46 20.67
C ALA A 658 -8.73 -10.98 20.73
N GLU A 659 -9.71 -10.08 20.65
CA GLU A 659 -11.12 -10.42 20.62
C GLU A 659 -11.50 -11.16 19.33
N ALA A 660 -10.94 -10.76 18.18
CA ALA A 660 -11.15 -11.47 16.92
C ALA A 660 -10.57 -12.89 16.95
N LEU A 661 -9.34 -13.08 17.43
CA LEU A 661 -8.72 -14.40 17.60
C LEU A 661 -9.53 -15.29 18.55
N ARG A 662 -9.95 -14.73 19.69
CA ARG A 662 -10.79 -15.45 20.66
C ARG A 662 -12.13 -15.84 20.03
N ALA A 663 -12.79 -14.94 19.31
CA ALA A 663 -14.07 -15.24 18.65
C ALA A 663 -13.93 -16.31 17.56
N ALA A 664 -12.81 -16.28 16.84
CA ALA A 664 -12.45 -17.23 15.79
C ALA A 664 -12.19 -18.66 16.31
N GLY A 665 -11.54 -18.79 17.46
CA GLY A 665 -11.06 -20.05 18.02
C GLY A 665 -11.74 -20.47 19.33
N VAL A 666 -12.85 -19.83 19.74
CA VAL A 666 -13.46 -20.10 21.05
C VAL A 666 -13.84 -21.58 21.25
N TYR A 667 -14.22 -22.28 20.18
CA TYR A 667 -14.53 -23.70 20.17
C TYR A 667 -13.86 -24.36 18.95
N PRO A 668 -13.60 -25.68 18.98
CA PRO A 668 -13.14 -26.40 17.79
C PRO A 668 -14.10 -26.18 16.61
N VAL A 669 -13.56 -25.69 15.50
CA VAL A 669 -14.32 -25.50 14.26
C VAL A 669 -13.96 -26.64 13.31
N PRO A 670 -14.95 -27.36 12.74
CA PRO A 670 -14.67 -28.45 11.82
C PRO A 670 -13.86 -27.99 10.60
N LEU A 671 -12.81 -28.73 10.29
CA LEU A 671 -12.04 -28.58 9.06
C LEU A 671 -12.54 -29.61 8.04
N LEU A 672 -12.79 -29.13 6.82
CA LEU A 672 -13.30 -29.94 5.71
C LEU A 672 -12.21 -30.00 4.66
N GLN A 673 -11.47 -31.10 4.63
CA GLN A 673 -10.34 -31.30 3.74
C GLN A 673 -10.72 -32.17 2.54
N ASP A 674 -9.95 -32.00 1.45
CA ASP A 674 -10.06 -32.77 0.21
C ASP A 674 -11.49 -32.87 -0.32
N VAL A 675 -12.21 -31.75 -0.28
CA VAL A 675 -13.60 -31.67 -0.74
C VAL A 675 -13.60 -31.63 -2.26
N GLU A 676 -13.70 -32.80 -2.88
CA GLU A 676 -13.81 -32.93 -4.32
C GLU A 676 -15.22 -32.57 -4.76
N ILE A 677 -15.32 -31.53 -5.59
CA ILE A 677 -16.58 -31.01 -6.10
C ILE A 677 -16.67 -31.10 -7.62
N LEU A 678 -17.88 -30.95 -8.14
CA LEU A 678 -18.04 -30.50 -9.51
C LEU A 678 -17.28 -29.17 -9.70
N ALA A 679 -16.28 -29.19 -10.59
CA ALA A 679 -15.53 -28.02 -11.00
C ALA A 679 -16.42 -26.83 -11.37
N ASP A 680 -16.23 -25.72 -10.65
CA ASP A 680 -16.90 -24.45 -10.86
C ASP A 680 -15.85 -23.31 -10.89
N PRO A 681 -15.61 -22.67 -12.06
CA PRO A 681 -14.62 -21.60 -12.21
C PRO A 681 -15.02 -20.32 -11.48
N ARG A 682 -16.25 -20.22 -10.95
CA ARG A 682 -16.71 -19.01 -10.27
C ARG A 682 -16.20 -18.91 -8.83
N ILE A 683 -15.80 -20.03 -8.23
CA ILE A 683 -15.38 -20.12 -6.83
C ILE A 683 -14.05 -19.38 -6.66
N GLN A 684 -13.97 -18.54 -5.64
CA GLN A 684 -12.76 -17.80 -5.26
C GLN A 684 -12.42 -18.01 -3.78
N LEU A 685 -11.18 -17.70 -3.40
CA LEU A 685 -10.76 -17.74 -2.00
C LEU A 685 -11.64 -16.82 -1.14
N GLY A 686 -12.07 -17.38 -0.02
CA GLY A 686 -12.98 -16.81 0.97
C GLY A 686 -14.42 -16.59 0.50
N ASP A 687 -14.84 -17.27 -0.57
CA ASP A 687 -16.26 -17.51 -0.81
C ASP A 687 -16.85 -18.44 0.27
N VAL A 688 -18.18 -18.39 0.40
CA VAL A 688 -18.95 -19.25 1.31
C VAL A 688 -19.63 -20.35 0.50
N VAL A 689 -19.34 -21.60 0.85
CA VAL A 689 -19.99 -22.79 0.29
C VAL A 689 -20.81 -23.46 1.39
N ARG A 690 -22.06 -23.83 1.08
CA ARG A 690 -22.86 -24.72 1.92
C ARG A 690 -22.56 -26.15 1.54
N VAL A 691 -22.02 -26.92 2.48
CA VAL A 691 -21.75 -28.35 2.29
C VAL A 691 -22.89 -29.12 2.92
N LYS A 692 -23.63 -29.88 2.10
CA LYS A 692 -24.75 -30.71 2.54
C LYS A 692 -24.54 -32.16 2.14
N ASP A 693 -24.13 -32.99 3.10
CA ASP A 693 -24.04 -34.44 2.94
C ASP A 693 -25.18 -35.11 3.70
N THR A 694 -26.11 -35.75 2.97
CA THR A 694 -27.27 -36.45 3.57
C THR A 694 -27.05 -37.94 3.75
N THR A 695 -25.90 -38.47 3.35
CA THR A 695 -25.64 -39.92 3.24
C THR A 695 -24.44 -40.39 4.06
N GLY A 696 -23.38 -39.57 4.16
CA GLY A 696 -22.14 -39.90 4.85
C GLY A 696 -22.04 -39.23 6.22
N ALA A 697 -21.31 -38.11 6.29
CA ALA A 697 -21.02 -37.36 7.53
C ALA A 697 -22.25 -36.66 8.14
N VAL A 698 -23.41 -36.72 7.47
CA VAL A 698 -24.67 -36.08 7.89
C VAL A 698 -24.44 -34.62 8.31
N LEU A 699 -23.85 -33.85 7.40
CA LEU A 699 -23.42 -32.47 7.61
C LEU A 699 -24.31 -31.52 6.82
N ASP A 700 -24.71 -30.41 7.43
CA ASP A 700 -25.28 -29.25 6.74
C ASP A 700 -24.68 -27.98 7.35
N SER A 701 -23.60 -27.47 6.75
CA SER A 701 -22.86 -26.33 7.30
C SER A 701 -22.37 -25.37 6.23
N LEU A 702 -22.22 -24.12 6.62
CA LEU A 702 -21.54 -23.10 5.83
C LEU A 702 -20.05 -23.18 6.11
N ALA A 703 -19.25 -23.14 5.05
CA ALA A 703 -17.81 -23.19 5.14
C ALA A 703 -17.17 -22.13 4.22
N TRP A 704 -16.08 -21.55 4.68
CA TRP A 704 -15.23 -20.63 3.93
C TRP A 704 -14.23 -21.41 3.09
N VAL A 705 -14.05 -20.97 1.84
CA VAL A 705 -13.01 -21.51 0.95
C VAL A 705 -11.65 -20.94 1.36
N VAL A 706 -10.73 -21.79 1.82
CA VAL A 706 -9.37 -21.39 2.24
C VAL A 706 -8.26 -21.95 1.35
N GLY A 707 -8.61 -22.87 0.45
CA GLY A 707 -7.76 -23.41 -0.59
C GLY A 707 -8.57 -23.92 -1.77
N ILE A 708 -8.03 -23.76 -2.98
CA ILE A 708 -8.60 -24.23 -4.24
C ILE A 708 -7.47 -24.87 -5.04
N LYS A 709 -7.69 -26.11 -5.45
CA LYS A 709 -6.84 -26.79 -6.42
C LYS A 709 -7.68 -27.24 -7.59
N THR A 710 -7.32 -26.83 -8.80
CA THR A 710 -8.02 -27.21 -10.03
C THR A 710 -7.02 -27.79 -11.02
N GLU A 711 -7.31 -28.95 -11.58
CA GLU A 711 -6.42 -29.66 -12.51
C GLU A 711 -7.22 -30.16 -13.70
N ALA A 712 -6.62 -30.12 -14.89
CA ALA A 712 -7.20 -30.73 -16.07
C ALA A 712 -6.17 -31.51 -16.89
N GLU A 713 -6.64 -32.62 -17.47
CA GLU A 713 -5.91 -33.44 -18.44
C GLU A 713 -6.83 -33.72 -19.63
N GLY A 714 -6.42 -33.27 -20.81
CA GLY A 714 -7.33 -33.22 -21.96
C GLY A 714 -8.55 -32.34 -21.68
N GLN A 715 -9.75 -32.94 -21.74
CA GLN A 715 -11.01 -32.25 -21.40
C GLN A 715 -11.53 -32.56 -20.00
N ALA A 716 -10.94 -33.53 -19.28
CA ALA A 716 -11.38 -33.85 -17.93
C ALA A 716 -10.84 -32.81 -16.94
N VAL A 717 -11.71 -32.31 -16.05
CA VAL A 717 -11.33 -31.36 -15.00
C VAL A 717 -11.74 -31.86 -13.63
N LYS A 718 -10.85 -31.65 -12.65
CA LYS A 718 -11.05 -31.94 -11.25
C LYS A 718 -10.84 -30.68 -10.43
N GLN A 719 -11.70 -30.44 -9.46
CA GLN A 719 -11.54 -29.35 -8.50
C GLN A 719 -11.69 -29.88 -7.07
N THR A 720 -10.71 -29.53 -6.24
CA THR A 720 -10.68 -29.88 -4.82
C THR A 720 -10.61 -28.61 -4.00
N LEU A 721 -11.47 -28.50 -3.00
CA LEU A 721 -11.51 -27.38 -2.07
C LEU A 721 -10.95 -27.77 -0.71
N THR A 722 -10.21 -26.86 -0.09
CA THR A 722 -9.97 -26.87 1.36
C THR A 722 -10.94 -25.88 1.98
N LEU A 723 -11.80 -26.39 2.87
CA LEU A 723 -12.90 -25.66 3.46
C LEU A 723 -12.74 -25.59 4.98
N ARG A 724 -13.14 -24.46 5.57
CA ARG A 724 -13.20 -24.27 7.02
C ARG A 724 -14.63 -23.96 7.41
N GLY A 725 -15.18 -24.68 8.39
CA GLY A 725 -16.49 -24.35 8.95
C GLY A 725 -16.59 -22.86 9.33
N ALA A 726 -17.73 -22.24 9.03
CA ALA A 726 -17.95 -20.84 9.38
C ALA A 726 -18.39 -20.67 10.84
N THR A 727 -18.91 -21.74 11.44
CA THR A 727 -19.33 -21.85 12.83
C THR A 727 -18.89 -23.20 13.41
N TYR A 728 -18.70 -23.25 14.72
CA TYR A 728 -18.53 -24.50 15.46
C TYR A 728 -19.87 -25.24 15.60
N ASN A 729 -19.83 -26.53 15.96
CA ASN A 729 -21.02 -27.43 16.01
C ASN A 729 -21.93 -27.22 17.25
N GLY A 730 -21.65 -26.20 18.06
CA GLY A 730 -22.32 -25.92 19.33
C GLY A 730 -21.40 -26.03 20.55
N VAL A 731 -21.94 -25.67 21.72
CA VAL A 731 -21.23 -25.86 22.99
C VAL A 731 -21.34 -27.34 23.38
N PRO A 732 -20.25 -27.99 23.85
CA PRO A 732 -20.31 -29.39 24.29
C PRO A 732 -21.40 -29.64 25.32
N THR A 733 -22.14 -30.74 25.13
CA THR A 733 -23.13 -31.22 26.09
C THR A 733 -22.59 -32.47 26.80
N ASP A 734 -21.90 -32.26 27.91
CA ASP A 734 -21.28 -33.36 28.67
C ASP A 734 -22.27 -34.11 29.58
N THR A 735 -23.57 -33.82 29.45
CA THR A 735 -24.62 -34.43 30.28
C THR A 735 -24.69 -35.93 30.03
N GLY A 736 -24.47 -36.72 31.09
CA GLY A 736 -24.48 -38.19 31.01
C GLY A 736 -23.15 -38.81 30.59
N LEU A 737 -22.11 -38.01 30.33
CA LEU A 737 -20.75 -38.50 30.11
C LEU A 737 -20.02 -38.63 31.46
N THR A 738 -19.17 -39.65 31.58
CA THR A 738 -18.27 -39.83 32.74
C THR A 738 -16.85 -39.95 32.20
N PRO A 739 -16.11 -38.84 32.06
CA PRO A 739 -14.75 -38.87 31.53
C PRO A 739 -13.83 -39.65 32.46
N ASP A 740 -13.07 -40.59 31.91
CA ASP A 740 -12.00 -41.23 32.67
C ASP A 740 -10.91 -40.21 33.04
N PRO A 741 -10.32 -40.29 34.23
CA PRO A 741 -9.24 -39.38 34.61
C PRO A 741 -8.01 -39.61 33.70
N PRO A 742 -7.26 -38.54 33.35
CA PRO A 742 -6.12 -38.62 32.43
C PRO A 742 -4.94 -39.45 32.97
N VAL A 743 -4.94 -39.74 34.27
CA VAL A 743 -3.99 -40.64 34.92
C VAL A 743 -4.78 -41.70 35.69
N SER A 744 -4.50 -42.98 35.43
CA SER A 744 -4.95 -44.05 36.32
C SER A 744 -4.21 -43.87 37.64
N GLY A 745 -4.92 -43.55 38.72
CA GLY A 745 -4.30 -43.52 40.04
C GLY A 745 -3.68 -44.89 40.32
N SER A 746 -2.34 -44.98 40.33
CA SER A 746 -1.70 -46.10 40.99
C SER A 746 -2.01 -45.95 42.47
N VAL A 747 -2.80 -46.88 42.99
CA VAL A 747 -2.98 -47.04 44.44
C VAL A 747 -1.58 -47.13 45.06
N ALA A 748 -1.34 -46.30 46.07
CA ALA A 748 -0.12 -46.30 46.88
C ALA A 748 0.07 -47.64 47.60
#